data_AF-S2XBM0-F1
#
_entry.id   AF-S2XBM0-F1
#
_cell.length_a   1.000
_cell.length_b   1.000
_cell.length_c   1.000
_cell.angle_alpha   90.00
_cell.angle_beta   90.00
_cell.angle_gamma   90.00
#
_symmetry.space_group_name_H-M   'P 1'
#
loop_
_entity.id
_entity.type
_entity.pdbx_description
1 polymer ?
#
loop_
_entity_poly.entity_id
_entity_poly.type
_entity_poly.pdbx_seq_one_letter_code
_entity_poly.pdbx_strand_id
1 'polypeptide(L)'
;MKTILKWKWPITIGLLAITILLFIIAPNLTKQAEEAGSIQLSGDASSQQAAKMLADAGESDQTISVVVELDKALRDVDREQLGNMAKKISALSKTVTSVLNPVESDELESQLVSEDKKTVLIPITVDGPDEEVNDVAQEIRDSIIPSDMTAYVTGEAIINNDVNKSAQEGLKRTEIITVVLIFGLLLAVFRSIVTPFIPLVAVGLTYLLSQSLVAFFIDWFGFPVSNYTQIFLVAILFGIGTDYCILLLSRYKEELSAGHSVEEAIVNTYKTAGRTLLISGLAVFIGFFAIGFADFPIFKSAVAVAVGIAVLLLVLFTIVPVFMLVLKEKLFWPSKKSAAHHDSGLWGWMSKLSVNRPVLSMLVVAIMTVPLLLTYDNSLSFNTVDEIGSNYESVKGLRAIENGFGKGDSLPVQVIIESDEKLANEEMIPYVESLSQRFEQIEGFEKIRTVTRPTGEIIEDLYVDHQLGLMADGLTEAREGLTEIGAGLEQIQSGLAGAGNSGGLGEVAAGLGQLNDQLALTTQGLQQTGNVQQTVGALTAISGQLGQIQQGLAGASGGGKGLSKVTEGLAASNKALTQIADGLTEVSDMMKAMSESDSVRDTGLYIPAGTLESEEFSQVLNRYTFADGKGIKMEVVLSDDPYSPEAIKTVQRLKDAVASEVKGTPFEDASIAFGGISSVNSDLADISSSDFSSTVMIMLISLFVVLSILFRSMIMPLFMIGSLLLTYFTSIAIAELIFENLLGYDGISWAVPFFGFVMLIALGVDYSIFLLDRFREEVESGLSVREAMRVSMAKMGTVIITAAIILAGTFGAMMPSGVLSLMQIASIVVIGLLLYGLIVLPLLIPAITVSFDRGVWWPFGIKKKK
;
A
#
# COMPACT_ATOMS: atom_id res chain seq x y z
N MET A 1 -31.56 -38.69 -10.28
CA MET A 1 -32.58 -38.48 -9.24
C MET A 1 -33.17 -39.77 -8.65
N LYS A 2 -33.82 -40.66 -9.43
CA LYS A 2 -34.39 -41.92 -8.88
C LYS A 2 -33.38 -42.76 -8.07
N THR A 3 -32.13 -42.86 -8.53
CA THR A 3 -31.05 -43.55 -7.79
C THR A 3 -30.73 -42.88 -6.44
N ILE A 4 -30.69 -41.55 -6.40
CA ILE A 4 -30.43 -40.77 -5.17
C ILE A 4 -31.55 -41.01 -4.15
N LEU A 5 -32.80 -41.01 -4.59
CA LEU A 5 -33.95 -41.29 -3.73
C LEU A 5 -33.94 -42.72 -3.15
N LYS A 6 -33.44 -43.68 -3.93
CA LYS A 6 -33.26 -45.07 -3.48
C LYS A 6 -32.17 -45.20 -2.42
N TRP A 7 -31.04 -44.51 -2.59
CA TRP A 7 -29.85 -44.58 -1.73
C TRP A 7 -29.71 -43.41 -0.75
N LYS A 8 -30.83 -42.72 -0.44
CA LYS A 8 -30.85 -41.50 0.37
C LYS A 8 -30.07 -41.58 1.69
N TRP A 9 -30.27 -42.62 2.50
CA TRP A 9 -29.65 -42.72 3.81
C TRP A 9 -28.14 -42.95 3.73
N PRO A 10 -27.63 -43.91 2.93
CA PRO A 10 -26.20 -44.05 2.69
C PRO A 10 -25.54 -42.78 2.15
N ILE A 11 -26.18 -42.09 1.19
CA ILE A 11 -25.64 -40.86 0.61
C ILE A 11 -25.58 -39.74 1.65
N THR A 12 -26.69 -39.47 2.36
CA THR A 12 -26.75 -38.40 3.36
C THR A 12 -25.83 -38.66 4.54
N ILE A 13 -25.83 -39.88 5.10
CA ILE A 13 -24.97 -40.25 6.22
C ILE A 13 -23.50 -40.22 5.79
N GLY A 14 -23.19 -40.74 4.60
CA GLY A 14 -21.84 -40.70 4.04
C GLY A 14 -21.33 -39.28 3.85
N LEU A 15 -22.15 -38.39 3.27
CA LEU A 15 -21.78 -36.99 3.09
C LEU A 15 -21.59 -36.27 4.44
N LEU A 16 -22.51 -36.46 5.40
CA LEU A 16 -22.38 -35.89 6.74
C LEU A 16 -21.12 -36.40 7.46
N ALA A 17 -20.85 -37.70 7.38
CA ALA A 17 -19.65 -38.29 7.98
C ALA A 17 -18.38 -37.73 7.34
N ILE A 18 -18.34 -37.59 6.01
CA ILE A 18 -17.21 -36.98 5.29
C ILE A 18 -17.04 -35.51 5.69
N THR A 19 -18.12 -34.73 5.76
CA THR A 19 -18.05 -33.32 6.17
C THR A 19 -17.51 -33.19 7.60
N ILE A 20 -17.99 -33.99 8.55
CA ILE A 20 -17.51 -33.97 9.94
C ILE A 20 -16.05 -34.42 10.01
N LEU A 21 -15.70 -35.50 9.31
CA LEU A 21 -14.34 -36.03 9.30
C LEU A 21 -13.35 -35.02 8.71
N LEU A 22 -13.68 -34.44 7.55
CA LEU A 22 -12.84 -33.43 6.91
C LEU A 22 -12.74 -32.17 7.77
N PHE A 23 -13.82 -31.72 8.39
CA PHE A 23 -13.79 -30.52 9.24
C PHE A 23 -12.90 -30.70 10.49
N ILE A 24 -12.83 -31.91 11.05
CA ILE A 24 -11.97 -32.19 12.22
C ILE A 24 -10.49 -32.30 11.83
N ILE A 25 -10.20 -32.84 10.64
CA ILE A 25 -8.82 -33.10 10.19
C ILE A 25 -8.23 -31.90 9.44
N ALA A 26 -9.08 -31.08 8.81
CA ALA A 26 -8.63 -29.97 7.99
C ALA A 26 -7.88 -28.92 8.82
N PRO A 27 -6.86 -28.28 8.22
CA PRO A 27 -6.26 -27.07 8.79
C PRO A 27 -7.31 -25.97 8.99
N ASN A 28 -7.00 -25.03 9.89
CA ASN A 28 -7.86 -23.88 10.11
C ASN A 28 -7.66 -22.87 8.98
N LEU A 29 -8.62 -22.81 8.05
CA LEU A 29 -8.60 -21.88 6.92
C LEU A 29 -8.49 -20.42 7.37
N THR A 30 -9.12 -20.07 8.51
CA THR A 30 -9.05 -18.71 9.05
C THR A 30 -7.63 -18.35 9.45
N LYS A 31 -6.92 -19.28 10.09
CA LYS A 31 -5.51 -19.08 10.47
C LYS A 31 -4.60 -19.02 9.24
N GLN A 32 -4.84 -19.86 8.24
CA GLN A 32 -4.07 -19.82 6.98
C GLN A 32 -4.28 -18.50 6.22
N ALA A 33 -5.50 -17.95 6.24
CA ALA A 33 -5.78 -16.65 5.64
C ALA A 33 -5.09 -15.49 6.40
N GLU A 34 -5.03 -15.60 7.73
CA GLU A 34 -4.32 -14.66 8.60
C GLU A 34 -2.80 -14.70 8.37
N GLU A 35 -2.20 -15.90 8.33
CA GLU A 35 -0.77 -16.12 8.03
C GLU A 35 -0.39 -15.67 6.62
N ALA A 36 -1.31 -15.77 5.65
CA ALA A 36 -1.07 -15.32 4.28
C ALA A 36 -1.11 -13.78 4.12
N GLY A 37 -1.59 -13.05 5.12
CA GLY A 37 -1.60 -11.58 5.14
C GLY A 37 -2.58 -10.91 4.17
N SER A 38 -2.65 -9.58 4.28
CA SER A 38 -3.54 -8.70 3.51
C SER A 38 -2.96 -8.25 2.17
N ILE A 39 -1.63 -8.20 2.05
CA ILE A 39 -0.89 -7.78 0.85
C ILE A 39 0.11 -8.89 0.48
N GLN A 40 -0.04 -9.46 -0.72
CA GLN A 40 0.82 -10.51 -1.25
C GLN A 40 1.39 -10.05 -2.59
N LEU A 41 2.56 -9.41 -2.55
CA LEU A 41 3.27 -8.99 -3.76
C LEU A 41 4.19 -10.11 -4.25
N SER A 42 4.47 -10.10 -5.56
CA SER A 42 5.41 -11.03 -6.16
C SER A 42 6.85 -10.66 -5.79
N GLY A 43 7.75 -11.65 -5.71
CA GLY A 43 9.13 -11.43 -5.26
C GLY A 43 9.99 -10.57 -6.19
N ASP A 44 9.51 -10.26 -7.40
CA ASP A 44 10.11 -9.31 -8.33
C ASP A 44 9.68 -7.85 -8.09
N ALA A 45 8.66 -7.60 -7.27
CA ALA A 45 8.26 -6.26 -6.86
C ALA A 45 9.41 -5.56 -6.11
N SER A 46 9.61 -4.26 -6.38
CA SER A 46 10.74 -3.51 -5.83
C SER A 46 10.72 -3.45 -4.30
N SER A 47 9.54 -3.31 -3.70
CA SER A 47 9.32 -3.37 -2.25
C SER A 47 9.71 -4.72 -1.64
N GLN A 48 9.41 -5.82 -2.33
CA GLN A 48 9.81 -7.16 -1.88
C GLN A 48 11.31 -7.39 -2.04
N GLN A 49 11.93 -6.84 -3.09
CA GLN A 49 13.38 -6.88 -3.26
C GLN A 49 14.09 -6.08 -2.16
N ALA A 50 13.58 -4.89 -1.81
CA ALA A 50 14.13 -4.07 -0.72
C ALA A 50 14.07 -4.79 0.62
N ALA A 51 12.90 -5.36 0.95
CA ALA A 51 12.72 -6.16 2.17
C ALA A 51 13.68 -7.37 2.20
N LYS A 52 13.88 -8.03 1.05
CA LYS A 52 14.80 -9.16 0.94
C LYS A 52 16.27 -8.75 1.09
N MET A 53 16.71 -7.66 0.46
CA MET A 53 18.10 -7.16 0.57
C MET A 53 18.44 -6.85 2.04
N LEU A 54 17.53 -6.17 2.73
CA LEU A 54 17.69 -5.88 4.16
C LEU A 54 17.70 -7.17 4.99
N ALA A 55 16.78 -8.10 4.76
CA ALA A 55 16.76 -9.38 5.48
C ALA A 55 18.01 -10.24 5.25
N ASP A 56 18.51 -10.32 4.01
CA ASP A 56 19.74 -11.07 3.67
C ASP A 56 20.98 -10.46 4.34
N ALA A 57 20.96 -9.15 4.59
CA ALA A 57 22.00 -8.42 5.34
C ALA A 57 21.87 -8.53 6.86
N GLY A 58 20.83 -9.21 7.38
CA GLY A 58 20.54 -9.29 8.82
C GLY A 58 19.85 -8.05 9.38
N GLU A 59 19.31 -7.19 8.52
CA GLU A 59 18.56 -5.97 8.83
C GLU A 59 17.05 -6.19 8.62
N SER A 60 16.52 -7.36 9.01
CA SER A 60 15.08 -7.67 8.93
C SER A 60 14.24 -6.94 9.98
N ASP A 61 14.89 -6.10 10.79
CA ASP A 61 14.27 -5.42 11.91
C ASP A 61 13.12 -4.50 11.46
N GLN A 62 12.00 -4.60 12.15
CA GLN A 62 10.86 -3.73 11.95
C GLN A 62 10.90 -2.56 12.92
N THR A 63 10.49 -1.38 12.46
CA THR A 63 10.41 -0.20 13.32
C THR A 63 8.96 0.04 13.73
N ILE A 64 8.73 0.09 15.04
CA ILE A 64 7.50 0.60 15.65
C ILE A 64 7.84 1.86 16.44
N SER A 65 6.83 2.69 16.70
CA SER A 65 7.02 3.95 17.44
C SER A 65 6.01 4.06 18.56
N VAL A 66 6.49 4.43 19.75
CA VAL A 66 5.64 5.01 20.79
C VAL A 66 5.54 6.50 20.51
N VAL A 67 4.31 6.97 20.33
CA VAL A 67 4.00 8.37 20.04
C VAL A 67 3.33 8.96 21.27
N VAL A 68 3.98 9.93 21.89
CA VAL A 68 3.48 10.61 23.08
C VAL A 68 2.92 11.97 22.68
N GLU A 69 1.64 12.20 22.96
CA GLU A 69 0.99 13.50 22.82
C GLU A 69 0.94 14.22 24.17
N LEU A 70 1.54 15.41 24.21
CA LEU A 70 1.59 16.26 25.40
C LEU A 70 0.58 17.39 25.30
N ASP A 71 -0.16 17.66 26.38
CA ASP A 71 -1.08 18.80 26.46
C ASP A 71 -0.35 20.16 26.34
N LYS A 72 0.94 20.19 26.69
CA LYS A 72 1.81 21.37 26.71
C LYS A 72 3.18 21.02 26.14
N ALA A 73 3.90 22.03 25.67
CA ALA A 73 5.28 21.87 25.21
C ALA A 73 6.14 21.14 26.26
N LEU A 74 7.03 20.27 25.78
CA LEU A 74 7.91 19.39 26.56
C LEU A 74 8.63 20.13 27.70
N ARG A 75 8.49 19.62 28.93
CA ARG A 75 9.16 20.15 30.15
C ARG A 75 10.15 19.14 30.72
N ASP A 76 10.99 19.58 31.64
CA ASP A 76 12.03 18.73 32.26
C ASP A 76 11.47 17.48 32.97
N VAL A 77 10.28 17.58 33.58
CA VAL A 77 9.60 16.43 34.20
C VAL A 77 9.22 15.38 33.16
N ASP A 78 8.76 15.84 31.99
CA ASP A 78 8.37 14.97 30.89
C ASP A 78 9.63 14.31 30.28
N ARG A 79 10.76 15.03 30.21
CA ARG A 79 12.06 14.49 29.76
C ARG A 79 12.53 13.31 30.60
N GLU A 80 12.47 13.41 31.93
CA GLU A 80 12.89 12.32 32.81
C GLU A 80 11.99 11.08 32.63
N GLN A 81 10.67 11.29 32.46
CA GLN A 81 9.73 10.21 32.19
C GLN A 81 10.01 9.52 30.84
N LEU A 82 10.24 10.29 29.78
CA LEU A 82 10.56 9.78 28.44
C LEU A 82 11.87 8.99 28.42
N GLY A 83 12.93 9.52 29.04
CA GLY A 83 14.22 8.82 29.14
C GLY A 83 14.12 7.52 29.95
N ASN A 84 13.29 7.49 31.01
CA ASN A 84 13.02 6.26 31.76
C ASN A 84 12.18 5.26 30.95
N MET A 85 11.24 5.74 30.13
CA MET A 85 10.44 4.90 29.24
C MET A 85 11.32 4.24 28.19
N ALA A 86 12.16 5.00 27.48
CA ALA A 86 13.10 4.47 26.50
C ALA A 86 14.01 3.37 27.10
N LYS A 87 14.56 3.60 28.31
CA LYS A 87 15.39 2.60 29.02
C LYS A 87 14.63 1.34 29.43
N LYS A 88 13.34 1.45 29.77
CA LYS A 88 12.51 0.27 30.08
C LYS A 88 12.22 -0.53 28.82
N ILE A 89 11.92 0.15 27.72
CA ILE A 89 11.67 -0.48 26.42
C ILE A 89 12.91 -1.23 25.94
N SER A 90 14.10 -0.61 26.03
CA SER A 90 15.35 -1.25 25.64
C SER A 90 15.71 -2.47 26.49
N ALA A 91 15.11 -2.60 27.68
CA ALA A 91 15.35 -3.72 28.60
C ALA A 91 14.24 -4.80 28.55
N LEU A 92 13.21 -4.60 27.71
CA LEU A 92 11.98 -5.41 27.71
C LEU A 92 12.22 -6.82 27.18
N SER A 93 12.77 -6.93 25.97
CA SER A 93 12.99 -8.19 25.28
C SER A 93 14.36 -8.17 24.59
N LYS A 94 14.90 -9.37 24.35
CA LYS A 94 16.08 -9.56 23.50
C LYS A 94 15.80 -9.26 22.02
N THR A 95 14.53 -9.28 21.66
CA THR A 95 14.01 -8.97 20.33
C THR A 95 14.08 -7.46 20.03
N VAL A 96 14.13 -6.60 21.05
CA VAL A 96 14.33 -5.16 20.86
C VAL A 96 15.82 -4.91 20.64
N THR A 97 16.21 -4.57 19.41
CA THR A 97 17.61 -4.38 19.00
C THR A 97 18.08 -2.94 19.23
N SER A 98 17.19 -1.97 19.04
CA SER A 98 17.50 -0.54 19.21
C SER A 98 16.29 0.24 19.71
N VAL A 99 16.54 1.26 20.54
CA VAL A 99 15.54 2.22 21.00
C VAL A 99 16.17 3.60 20.95
N LEU A 100 15.56 4.52 20.20
CA LEU A 100 16.05 5.89 20.15
C LEU A 100 15.44 6.71 21.28
N ASN A 101 16.29 7.25 22.14
CA ASN A 101 15.87 8.08 23.27
C ASN A 101 15.78 9.56 22.84
N PRO A 102 14.58 10.16 22.83
CA PRO A 102 14.37 11.52 22.30
C PRO A 102 15.02 12.62 23.14
N VAL A 103 15.54 12.31 24.33
CA VAL A 103 16.15 13.29 25.25
C VAL A 103 17.60 12.96 25.59
N GLU A 104 18.25 12.13 24.78
CA GLU A 104 19.66 11.76 24.96
C GLU A 104 20.64 12.80 24.43
N SER A 105 20.32 13.42 23.29
CA SER A 105 21.11 14.50 22.68
C SER A 105 20.20 15.57 22.07
N ASP A 106 20.72 16.79 21.90
CA ASP A 106 19.98 17.88 21.26
C ASP A 106 19.60 17.55 19.80
N GLU A 107 20.42 16.73 19.13
CA GLU A 107 20.21 16.29 17.75
C GLU A 107 19.12 15.22 17.62
N LEU A 108 19.00 14.31 18.59
CA LEU A 108 17.87 13.38 18.65
C LEU A 108 16.59 14.10 19.06
N GLU A 109 16.66 15.09 19.96
CA GLU A 109 15.50 15.89 20.34
C GLU A 109 14.93 16.64 19.13
N SER A 110 15.78 17.26 18.30
CA SER A 110 15.31 18.00 17.12
C SER A 110 14.66 17.10 16.06
N GLN A 111 15.02 15.82 16.02
CA GLN A 111 14.45 14.84 15.08
C GLN A 111 13.21 14.13 15.62
N LEU A 112 13.14 13.87 16.93
CA LEU A 112 12.13 13.03 17.56
C LEU A 112 11.10 13.81 18.38
N VAL A 113 11.21 15.13 18.44
CA VAL A 113 10.24 16.04 19.05
C VAL A 113 9.74 17.03 18.01
N SER A 114 8.42 17.18 17.90
CA SER A 114 7.80 18.12 16.96
C SER A 114 8.25 19.56 17.19
N GLU A 115 8.13 20.42 16.17
CA GLU A 115 8.50 21.83 16.28
C GLU A 115 7.77 22.55 17.43
N ASP A 116 6.51 22.20 17.67
CA ASP A 116 5.70 22.75 18.76
C ASP A 116 5.95 22.09 20.13
N LYS A 117 6.85 21.10 20.15
CA LYS A 117 7.27 20.28 21.31
C LYS A 117 6.15 19.53 22.00
N LYS A 118 5.07 19.19 21.30
CA LYS A 118 3.93 18.46 21.87
C LYS A 118 3.82 17.01 21.43
N THR A 119 4.45 16.63 20.33
CA THR A 119 4.49 15.23 19.88
C THR A 119 5.91 14.74 20.03
N VAL A 120 6.08 13.61 20.73
CA VAL A 120 7.38 12.96 20.92
C VAL A 120 7.34 11.54 20.40
N LEU A 121 8.36 11.16 19.64
CA LEU A 121 8.54 9.82 19.12
C LEU A 121 9.60 9.08 19.93
N ILE A 122 9.32 7.81 20.21
CA ILE A 122 10.32 6.84 20.66
C ILE A 122 10.30 5.70 19.63
N PRO A 123 11.11 5.80 18.56
CA PRO A 123 11.32 4.72 17.61
C PRO A 123 11.98 3.52 18.29
N ILE A 124 11.48 2.34 17.97
CA ILE A 124 11.89 1.05 18.53
C ILE A 124 12.09 0.10 17.36
N THR A 125 13.28 -0.46 17.29
CA THR A 125 13.66 -1.46 16.31
C THR A 125 13.53 -2.82 16.96
N VAL A 126 12.73 -3.68 16.33
CA VAL A 126 12.37 -5.02 16.83
C VAL A 126 12.71 -6.03 15.75
N ASP A 127 13.58 -6.99 16.08
CA ASP A 127 13.92 -8.12 15.22
C ASP A 127 12.77 -9.15 15.21
N GLY A 128 12.63 -9.94 14.16
CA GLY A 128 11.66 -11.03 14.12
C GLY A 128 10.31 -10.71 13.45
N PRO A 129 9.38 -11.69 13.43
CA PRO A 129 8.15 -11.62 12.66
C PRO A 129 7.11 -10.69 13.29
N ASP A 130 6.11 -10.29 12.49
CA ASP A 130 5.00 -9.43 12.91
C ASP A 130 4.35 -9.86 14.25
N GLU A 131 4.24 -11.17 14.52
CA GLU A 131 3.67 -11.69 15.78
C GLU A 131 4.51 -11.25 17.00
N GLU A 132 5.84 -11.35 16.93
CA GLU A 132 6.74 -10.92 18.01
C GLU A 132 6.73 -9.40 18.18
N VAL A 133 6.67 -8.66 17.06
CA VAL A 133 6.55 -7.19 17.08
C VAL A 133 5.26 -6.74 17.75
N ASN A 134 4.15 -7.43 17.48
CA ASN A 134 2.86 -7.16 18.09
C ASN A 134 2.82 -7.50 19.59
N ASP A 135 3.50 -8.58 20.00
CA ASP A 135 3.66 -8.95 21.42
C ASP A 135 4.45 -7.87 22.18
N VAL A 136 5.58 -7.40 21.61
CA VAL A 136 6.37 -6.30 22.17
C VAL A 136 5.53 -5.03 22.28
N ALA A 137 4.79 -4.66 21.22
CA ALA A 137 3.91 -3.51 21.24
C ALA A 137 2.82 -3.62 22.33
N GLN A 138 2.26 -4.80 22.54
CA GLN A 138 1.29 -5.04 23.59
C GLN A 138 1.90 -4.92 24.99
N GLU A 139 3.09 -5.47 25.22
CA GLU A 139 3.77 -5.37 26.50
C GLU A 139 4.16 -3.92 26.84
N ILE A 140 4.58 -3.12 25.85
CA ILE A 140 4.83 -1.68 26.01
C ILE A 140 3.56 -0.97 26.48
N ARG A 141 2.41 -1.23 25.85
CA ARG A 141 1.12 -0.64 26.22
C ARG A 141 0.70 -1.01 27.64
N ASP A 142 0.80 -2.30 27.98
CA ASP A 142 0.25 -2.82 29.24
C ASP A 142 1.15 -2.51 30.44
N SER A 143 2.47 -2.42 30.25
CA SER A 143 3.45 -2.41 31.35
C SER A 143 4.33 -1.16 31.43
N ILE A 144 4.52 -0.42 30.33
CA ILE A 144 5.49 0.69 30.28
C ILE A 144 4.79 2.04 30.24
N ILE A 145 3.79 2.19 29.37
CA ILE A 145 3.08 3.46 29.18
C ILE A 145 2.29 3.82 30.46
N PRO A 146 2.57 4.97 31.09
CA PRO A 146 1.83 5.41 32.27
C PRO A 146 0.36 5.73 31.94
N SER A 147 -0.56 5.37 32.85
CA SER A 147 -2.00 5.60 32.65
C SER A 147 -2.44 7.08 32.61
N ASP A 148 -1.57 7.99 33.05
CA ASP A 148 -1.77 9.44 33.04
C ASP A 148 -1.17 10.13 31.81
N MET A 149 -0.56 9.37 30.89
CA MET A 149 0.07 9.87 29.67
C MET A 149 -0.75 9.45 28.44
N THR A 150 -1.00 10.38 27.53
CA THR A 150 -1.59 10.08 26.22
C THR A 150 -0.47 9.59 25.29
N ALA A 151 -0.31 8.27 25.19
CA ALA A 151 0.65 7.67 24.29
C ALA A 151 0.01 6.51 23.51
N TYR A 152 0.50 6.32 22.29
CA TYR A 152 0.02 5.31 21.36
C TYR A 152 1.19 4.52 20.80
N VAL A 153 1.01 3.22 20.58
CA VAL A 153 1.98 2.43 19.83
C VAL A 153 1.49 2.23 18.41
N THR A 154 2.30 2.64 17.44
CA THR A 154 2.01 2.53 16.01
C THR A 154 3.20 2.02 15.22
N GLY A 155 2.97 1.69 13.96
CA GLY A 155 3.94 1.06 13.06
C GLY A 155 3.22 0.15 12.07
N GLU A 156 3.88 -0.15 10.96
CA GLU A 156 3.29 -0.90 9.85
C GLU A 156 2.71 -2.27 10.30
N ALA A 157 3.49 -3.05 11.05
CA ALA A 157 3.07 -4.36 11.55
C ALA A 157 1.88 -4.31 12.53
N ILE A 158 1.78 -3.23 13.32
CA ILE A 158 0.68 -3.04 14.28
C ILE A 158 -0.60 -2.67 13.53
N ILE A 159 -0.51 -1.75 12.56
CA ILE A 159 -1.64 -1.36 11.71
C ILE A 159 -2.15 -2.59 10.93
N ASN A 160 -1.25 -3.35 10.31
CA ASN A 160 -1.61 -4.56 9.57
C ASN A 160 -2.28 -5.62 10.46
N ASN A 161 -1.80 -5.81 11.69
CA ASN A 161 -2.42 -6.71 12.66
C ASN A 161 -3.82 -6.21 13.08
N ASP A 162 -3.99 -4.92 13.34
CA ASP A 162 -5.31 -4.33 13.67
C ASP A 162 -6.31 -4.51 12.52
N VAL A 163 -5.86 -4.31 11.26
CA VAL A 163 -6.66 -4.57 10.06
C VAL A 163 -7.07 -6.04 9.97
N ASN A 164 -6.11 -6.97 10.14
CA ASN A 164 -6.37 -8.41 10.11
C ASN A 164 -7.36 -8.83 11.19
N LYS A 165 -7.14 -8.38 12.44
CA LYS A 165 -8.02 -8.67 13.57
C LYS A 165 -9.43 -8.11 13.37
N SER A 166 -9.53 -6.87 12.90
CA SER A 166 -10.81 -6.24 12.56
C SER A 166 -11.55 -7.03 11.48
N ALA A 167 -10.84 -7.46 10.43
CA ALA A 167 -11.41 -8.27 9.36
C ALA A 167 -11.96 -9.61 9.87
N GLN A 168 -11.24 -10.28 10.76
CA GLN A 168 -11.66 -11.55 11.35
C GLN A 168 -12.87 -11.40 12.28
N GLU A 169 -12.88 -10.36 13.12
CA GLU A 169 -14.04 -10.05 13.95
C GLU A 169 -15.26 -9.67 13.09
N GLY A 170 -15.05 -8.86 12.06
CA GLY A 170 -16.07 -8.44 11.11
C GLY A 170 -16.69 -9.61 10.35
N LEU A 171 -15.88 -10.58 9.93
CA LEU A 171 -16.33 -11.83 9.33
C LEU A 171 -17.23 -12.62 10.29
N LYS A 172 -16.80 -12.85 11.53
CA LYS A 172 -17.60 -13.60 12.53
C LYS A 172 -18.94 -12.93 12.80
N ARG A 173 -18.96 -11.60 12.90
CA ARG A 173 -20.20 -10.82 13.06
C ARG A 173 -21.11 -10.97 11.84
N THR A 174 -20.54 -10.82 10.65
CA THR A 174 -21.26 -10.93 9.37
C THR A 174 -21.91 -12.30 9.19
N GLU A 175 -21.23 -13.39 9.54
CA GLU A 175 -21.76 -14.75 9.41
C GLU A 175 -23.05 -14.93 10.23
N ILE A 176 -23.02 -14.53 11.51
CA ILE A 176 -24.18 -14.65 12.41
C ILE A 176 -25.34 -13.78 11.91
N ILE A 177 -25.06 -12.53 11.52
CA ILE A 177 -26.08 -11.61 11.01
C ILE A 177 -26.70 -12.16 9.72
N THR A 178 -25.88 -12.68 8.82
CA THR A 178 -26.33 -13.29 7.55
C THR A 178 -27.28 -14.46 7.80
N VAL A 179 -26.91 -15.38 8.68
CA VAL A 179 -27.75 -16.54 9.04
C VAL A 179 -29.10 -16.09 9.59
N VAL A 180 -29.11 -15.14 10.52
CA VAL A 180 -30.34 -14.63 11.14
C VAL A 180 -31.22 -13.90 10.12
N LEU A 181 -30.62 -13.06 9.27
CA LEU A 181 -31.32 -12.30 8.24
C LEU A 181 -31.93 -13.24 7.20
N ILE A 182 -31.16 -14.18 6.66
CA ILE A 182 -31.65 -15.16 5.69
C ILE A 182 -32.77 -15.99 6.30
N PHE A 183 -32.64 -16.44 7.54
CA PHE A 183 -33.70 -17.16 8.23
C PHE A 183 -34.99 -16.33 8.32
N GLY A 184 -34.89 -15.07 8.75
CA GLY A 184 -36.03 -14.14 8.82
C GLY A 184 -36.68 -13.88 7.47
N LEU A 185 -35.88 -13.72 6.42
CA LEU A 185 -36.36 -13.48 5.07
C LEU A 185 -37.03 -14.73 4.46
N LEU A 186 -36.45 -15.91 4.69
CA LEU A 186 -37.05 -17.18 4.29
C LEU A 186 -38.38 -17.45 4.99
N LEU A 187 -38.51 -17.08 6.27
CA LEU A 187 -39.79 -17.13 6.99
C LEU A 187 -40.84 -16.24 6.30
N ALA A 188 -40.46 -15.04 5.88
CA ALA A 188 -41.35 -14.11 5.19
C ALA A 188 -41.77 -14.64 3.80
N VAL A 189 -40.82 -15.19 3.04
CA VAL A 189 -41.03 -15.69 1.67
C VAL A 189 -41.91 -16.94 1.65
N PHE A 190 -41.58 -17.96 2.47
CA PHE A 190 -42.32 -19.22 2.45
C PHE A 190 -43.55 -19.24 3.35
N ARG A 191 -43.65 -18.30 4.31
CA ARG A 191 -44.67 -18.31 5.37
C ARG A 191 -44.76 -19.67 6.06
N SER A 192 -43.59 -20.30 6.23
CA SER A 192 -43.41 -21.66 6.74
C SER A 192 -42.26 -21.66 7.71
N ILE A 193 -42.42 -22.37 8.83
CA ILE A 193 -41.39 -22.44 9.88
C ILE A 193 -40.34 -23.50 9.53
N VAL A 194 -40.72 -24.56 8.80
CA VAL A 194 -39.83 -25.69 8.51
C VAL A 194 -38.96 -25.43 7.28
N THR A 195 -39.52 -24.76 6.26
CA THR A 195 -38.84 -24.54 4.98
C THR A 195 -37.48 -23.85 5.11
N PRO A 196 -37.31 -22.78 5.93
CA PRO A 196 -36.05 -22.05 6.05
C PRO A 196 -34.86 -22.87 6.54
N PHE A 197 -35.10 -23.93 7.33
CA PHE A 197 -34.02 -24.77 7.85
C PHE A 197 -33.33 -25.58 6.76
N ILE A 198 -34.00 -25.85 5.64
CA ILE A 198 -33.44 -26.71 4.59
C ILE A 198 -32.36 -25.97 3.80
N PRO A 199 -32.61 -24.77 3.25
CA PRO A 199 -31.55 -23.95 2.68
C PRO A 199 -30.40 -23.74 3.67
N LEU A 200 -30.72 -23.42 4.93
CA LEU A 200 -29.69 -23.12 5.93
C LEU A 200 -28.79 -24.32 6.25
N VAL A 201 -29.35 -25.52 6.41
CA VAL A 201 -28.56 -26.75 6.62
C VAL A 201 -27.79 -27.13 5.35
N ALA A 202 -28.40 -27.04 4.17
CA ALA A 202 -27.74 -27.37 2.92
C ALA A 202 -26.54 -26.44 2.65
N VAL A 203 -26.73 -25.14 2.80
CA VAL A 203 -25.66 -24.15 2.65
C VAL A 203 -24.61 -24.29 3.75
N GLY A 204 -25.01 -24.47 5.01
CA GLY A 204 -24.07 -24.66 6.12
C GLY A 204 -23.18 -25.88 5.92
N LEU A 205 -23.74 -27.01 5.50
CA LEU A 205 -22.97 -28.21 5.15
C LEU A 205 -22.04 -27.97 3.96
N THR A 206 -22.52 -27.22 2.96
CA THR A 206 -21.70 -26.82 1.81
C THR A 206 -20.50 -26.01 2.29
N TYR A 207 -20.72 -24.98 3.10
CA TYR A 207 -19.66 -24.12 3.65
C TYR A 207 -18.63 -24.90 4.46
N LEU A 208 -19.05 -25.77 5.38
CA LEU A 208 -18.14 -26.62 6.18
C LEU A 208 -17.29 -27.55 5.31
N LEU A 209 -17.90 -28.14 4.28
CA LEU A 209 -17.18 -29.02 3.37
C LEU A 209 -16.23 -28.22 2.46
N SER A 210 -16.67 -27.07 1.94
CA SER A 210 -15.87 -26.21 1.07
C SER A 210 -14.66 -25.63 1.79
N GLN A 211 -14.81 -25.09 3.00
CA GLN A 211 -13.67 -24.57 3.77
C GLN A 211 -12.64 -25.66 4.05
N SER A 212 -13.09 -26.87 4.39
CA SER A 212 -12.19 -28.00 4.67
C SER A 212 -11.40 -28.40 3.43
N LEU A 213 -12.05 -28.44 2.27
CA LEU A 213 -11.40 -28.77 0.99
C LEU A 213 -10.41 -27.68 0.56
N VAL A 214 -10.78 -26.41 0.70
CA VAL A 214 -9.89 -25.28 0.37
C VAL A 214 -8.67 -25.30 1.29
N ALA A 215 -8.84 -25.54 2.60
CA ALA A 215 -7.72 -25.67 3.54
C ALA A 215 -6.73 -26.77 3.13
N PHE A 216 -7.22 -27.94 2.70
CA PHE A 216 -6.35 -28.99 2.17
C PHE A 216 -5.69 -28.61 0.84
N PHE A 217 -6.38 -27.87 -0.03
CA PHE A 217 -5.79 -27.44 -1.29
C PHE A 217 -4.65 -26.44 -1.07
N ILE A 218 -4.74 -25.60 -0.03
CA ILE A 218 -3.65 -24.70 0.37
C ILE A 218 -2.40 -25.53 0.70
N ASP A 219 -2.52 -26.50 1.61
CA ASP A 219 -1.38 -27.35 2.03
C ASP A 219 -0.82 -28.23 0.90
N TRP A 220 -1.69 -28.81 0.06
CA TRP A 220 -1.27 -29.79 -0.93
C TRP A 220 -0.80 -29.19 -2.25
N PHE A 221 -1.36 -28.04 -2.63
CA PHE A 221 -1.16 -27.45 -3.95
C PHE A 221 -0.69 -25.99 -3.91
N GLY A 222 -0.48 -25.41 -2.72
CA GLY A 222 -0.19 -23.98 -2.59
C GLY A 222 -1.34 -23.12 -3.10
N PHE A 223 -2.58 -23.56 -2.87
CA PHE A 223 -3.76 -22.85 -3.34
C PHE A 223 -3.81 -21.42 -2.74
N PRO A 224 -4.10 -20.37 -3.54
CA PRO A 224 -4.07 -19.00 -3.06
C PRO A 224 -5.17 -18.72 -2.04
N VAL A 225 -4.83 -17.99 -0.98
CA VAL A 225 -5.74 -17.63 0.10
C VAL A 225 -5.52 -16.18 0.54
N SER A 226 -6.59 -15.51 0.92
CA SER A 226 -6.58 -14.17 1.51
C SER A 226 -7.69 -14.04 2.56
N ASN A 227 -7.67 -12.96 3.33
CA ASN A 227 -8.76 -12.60 4.24
C ASN A 227 -10.13 -12.52 3.55
N TYR A 228 -10.15 -12.20 2.25
CA TYR A 228 -11.37 -12.13 1.47
C TYR A 228 -11.95 -13.51 1.08
N THR A 229 -11.11 -14.55 1.01
CA THR A 229 -11.50 -15.88 0.54
C THR A 229 -12.67 -16.46 1.34
N GLN A 230 -12.58 -16.42 2.67
CA GLN A 230 -13.62 -16.98 3.55
C GLN A 230 -14.91 -16.16 3.51
N ILE A 231 -14.78 -14.82 3.44
CA ILE A 231 -15.90 -13.90 3.39
C ILE A 231 -16.74 -14.16 2.12
N PHE A 232 -16.09 -14.27 0.96
CA PHE A 232 -16.80 -14.55 -0.30
C PHE A 232 -17.36 -15.95 -0.35
N LEU A 233 -16.66 -16.95 0.21
CA LEU A 233 -17.23 -18.28 0.38
C LEU A 233 -18.56 -18.21 1.15
N VAL A 234 -18.61 -17.52 2.28
CA VAL A 234 -19.85 -17.35 3.04
C VAL A 234 -20.88 -16.59 2.21
N ALA A 235 -20.58 -15.37 1.76
CA ALA A 235 -21.56 -14.51 1.09
C ALA A 235 -22.19 -15.16 -0.16
N ILE A 236 -21.37 -15.81 -1.00
CA ILE A 236 -21.82 -16.41 -2.25
C ILE A 236 -22.56 -17.73 -2.02
N LEU A 237 -22.04 -18.60 -1.14
CA LEU A 237 -22.72 -19.87 -0.84
C LEU A 237 -24.07 -19.63 -0.18
N PHE A 238 -24.16 -18.68 0.75
CA PHE A 238 -25.42 -18.31 1.38
C PHE A 238 -26.35 -17.58 0.44
N GLY A 239 -25.84 -16.72 -0.44
CA GLY A 239 -26.64 -16.04 -1.46
C GLY A 239 -27.21 -17.02 -2.50
N ILE A 240 -26.33 -17.57 -3.35
CA ILE A 240 -26.70 -18.45 -4.46
C ILE A 240 -27.31 -19.75 -3.95
N GLY A 241 -26.71 -20.36 -2.92
CA GLY A 241 -27.17 -21.66 -2.41
C GLY A 241 -28.55 -21.59 -1.77
N THR A 242 -28.86 -20.48 -1.09
CA THR A 242 -30.23 -20.25 -0.61
C THR A 242 -31.18 -20.09 -1.78
N ASP A 243 -30.88 -19.20 -2.74
CA ASP A 243 -31.76 -18.96 -3.90
C ASP A 243 -32.04 -20.25 -4.70
N TYR A 244 -31.01 -21.03 -4.98
CA TYR A 244 -31.12 -22.31 -5.65
C TYR A 244 -31.99 -23.32 -4.87
N CYS A 245 -31.88 -23.36 -3.54
CA CYS A 245 -32.81 -24.13 -2.73
C CYS A 245 -34.24 -23.61 -2.87
N ILE A 246 -34.46 -22.29 -2.87
CA ILE A 246 -35.80 -21.70 -3.00
C ILE A 246 -36.45 -22.12 -4.31
N LEU A 247 -35.72 -22.06 -5.42
CA LEU A 247 -36.22 -22.44 -6.74
C LEU A 247 -36.65 -23.92 -6.77
N LEU A 248 -35.82 -24.80 -6.19
CA LEU A 248 -36.14 -26.22 -6.08
C LEU A 248 -37.35 -26.46 -5.18
N LEU A 249 -37.43 -25.80 -4.03
CA LEU A 249 -38.55 -25.97 -3.08
C LEU A 249 -39.85 -25.36 -3.60
N SER A 250 -39.79 -24.23 -4.30
CA SER A 250 -40.95 -23.60 -4.95
C SER A 250 -41.48 -24.52 -6.05
N ARG A 251 -40.60 -25.03 -6.91
CA ARG A 251 -41.02 -25.96 -7.96
C ARG A 251 -41.57 -27.27 -7.40
N TYR A 252 -40.98 -27.80 -6.33
CA TYR A 252 -41.51 -28.96 -5.63
C TYR A 252 -42.92 -28.69 -5.07
N LYS A 253 -43.15 -27.50 -4.51
CA LYS A 253 -44.48 -27.06 -4.04
C LYS A 253 -45.50 -26.99 -5.17
N GLU A 254 -45.10 -26.47 -6.34
CA GLU A 254 -45.95 -26.41 -7.54
C GLU A 254 -46.38 -27.81 -8.00
N GLU A 255 -45.43 -28.75 -8.11
CA GLU A 255 -45.70 -30.12 -8.55
C GLU A 255 -46.60 -30.89 -7.56
N LEU A 256 -46.42 -30.69 -6.25
CA LEU A 256 -47.34 -31.23 -5.24
C LEU A 256 -48.74 -30.63 -5.37
N SER A 257 -48.83 -29.31 -5.60
CA SER A 257 -50.11 -28.61 -5.77
C SER A 257 -50.84 -29.02 -7.05
N ALA A 258 -50.09 -29.47 -8.07
CA ALA A 258 -50.62 -30.05 -9.30
C ALA A 258 -51.14 -31.49 -9.12
N GLY A 259 -51.01 -32.08 -7.93
CA GLY A 259 -51.53 -33.41 -7.60
C GLY A 259 -50.56 -34.56 -7.87
N HIS A 260 -49.29 -34.29 -8.18
CA HIS A 260 -48.29 -35.34 -8.39
C HIS A 260 -47.88 -35.99 -7.05
N SER A 261 -47.54 -37.29 -7.10
CA SER A 261 -46.99 -38.00 -5.94
C SER A 261 -45.66 -37.40 -5.50
N VAL A 262 -45.27 -37.55 -4.22
CA VAL A 262 -44.03 -36.96 -3.67
C VAL A 262 -42.79 -37.33 -4.51
N GLU A 263 -42.63 -38.60 -4.88
CA GLU A 263 -41.47 -39.06 -5.65
C GLU A 263 -41.47 -38.50 -7.08
N GLU A 264 -42.64 -38.44 -7.71
CA GLU A 264 -42.81 -37.88 -9.04
C GLU A 264 -42.59 -36.37 -9.05
N ALA A 265 -43.11 -35.65 -8.05
CA ALA A 265 -42.89 -34.23 -7.85
C ALA A 265 -41.40 -33.89 -7.71
N ILE A 266 -40.63 -34.68 -6.94
CA ILE A 266 -39.17 -34.51 -6.84
C ILE A 266 -38.50 -34.76 -8.20
N VAL A 267 -38.85 -35.86 -8.88
CA VAL A 267 -38.25 -36.18 -10.19
C VAL A 267 -38.56 -35.09 -11.22
N ASN A 268 -39.77 -34.56 -11.26
CA ASN A 268 -40.17 -33.49 -12.17
C ASN A 268 -39.46 -32.18 -11.83
N THR A 269 -39.36 -31.84 -10.55
CA THR A 269 -38.61 -30.67 -10.06
C THR A 269 -37.18 -30.65 -10.58
N TYR A 270 -36.46 -31.77 -10.48
CA TYR A 270 -35.07 -31.83 -10.96
C TYR A 270 -34.93 -31.98 -12.48
N LYS A 271 -35.98 -32.42 -13.18
CA LYS A 271 -36.00 -32.44 -14.66
C LYS A 271 -36.17 -31.05 -15.26
N THR A 272 -36.89 -30.17 -14.58
CA THR A 272 -37.15 -28.79 -15.01
C THR A 272 -36.22 -27.83 -14.26
N ALA A 273 -36.59 -27.39 -13.06
CA ALA A 273 -35.84 -26.42 -12.28
C ALA A 273 -34.41 -26.88 -11.96
N GLY A 274 -34.21 -28.15 -11.62
CA GLY A 274 -32.86 -28.68 -11.36
C GLY A 274 -31.94 -28.62 -12.58
N ARG A 275 -32.47 -28.79 -13.79
CA ARG A 275 -31.65 -28.67 -15.01
C ARG A 275 -31.19 -27.24 -15.22
N THR A 276 -32.09 -26.26 -15.10
CA THR A 276 -31.75 -24.83 -15.24
C THR A 276 -30.76 -24.40 -14.15
N LEU A 277 -30.96 -24.86 -12.91
CA LEU A 277 -30.05 -24.61 -11.80
C LEU A 277 -28.65 -25.17 -12.03
N LEU A 278 -28.52 -26.42 -12.53
CA LEU A 278 -27.21 -27.00 -12.84
C LEU A 278 -26.49 -26.21 -13.92
N ILE A 279 -27.24 -25.74 -14.91
CA ILE A 279 -26.71 -24.91 -16.00
C ILE A 279 -26.23 -23.55 -15.45
N SER A 280 -27.04 -22.90 -14.61
CA SER A 280 -26.70 -21.64 -13.97
C SER A 280 -25.46 -21.78 -13.10
N GLY A 281 -25.47 -22.74 -12.16
CA GLY A 281 -24.35 -22.97 -11.26
C GLY A 281 -23.07 -23.40 -11.96
N LEU A 282 -23.16 -24.09 -13.11
CA LEU A 282 -21.98 -24.39 -13.92
C LEU A 282 -21.41 -23.13 -14.59
N ALA A 283 -22.25 -22.20 -15.02
CA ALA A 283 -21.79 -20.92 -15.57
C ALA A 283 -21.07 -20.09 -14.49
N VAL A 284 -21.64 -20.01 -13.29
CA VAL A 284 -21.02 -19.36 -12.12
C VAL A 284 -19.70 -20.04 -11.74
N PHE A 285 -19.69 -21.38 -11.68
CA PHE A 285 -18.49 -22.17 -11.42
C PHE A 285 -17.37 -21.84 -12.42
N ILE A 286 -17.68 -21.82 -13.72
CA ILE A 286 -16.67 -21.52 -14.76
C ILE A 286 -16.21 -20.06 -14.66
N GLY A 287 -17.09 -19.13 -14.32
CA GLY A 287 -16.72 -17.73 -14.08
C GLY A 287 -15.66 -17.59 -12.99
N PHE A 288 -15.88 -18.20 -11.82
CA PHE A 288 -14.88 -18.19 -10.74
C PHE A 288 -13.66 -19.05 -11.03
N PHE A 289 -13.82 -20.18 -11.72
CA PHE A 289 -12.71 -21.05 -12.08
C PHE A 289 -11.75 -20.36 -13.06
N ALA A 290 -12.27 -19.54 -13.97
CA ALA A 290 -11.48 -18.76 -14.92
C ALA A 290 -10.56 -17.73 -14.22
N ILE A 291 -10.87 -17.32 -12.99
CA ILE A 291 -9.98 -16.47 -12.18
C ILE A 291 -8.70 -17.20 -11.78
N GLY A 292 -8.65 -18.53 -11.87
CA GLY A 292 -7.44 -19.30 -11.57
C GLY A 292 -6.27 -19.05 -12.51
N PHE A 293 -6.52 -18.32 -13.60
CA PHE A 293 -5.49 -17.83 -14.52
C PHE A 293 -4.96 -16.43 -14.14
N ALA A 294 -5.45 -15.82 -13.06
CA ALA A 294 -4.90 -14.59 -12.50
C ALA A 294 -3.48 -14.83 -11.98
N ASP A 295 -2.61 -13.86 -12.20
CA ASP A 295 -1.24 -13.87 -11.70
C ASP A 295 -1.19 -13.31 -10.27
N PHE A 296 -2.06 -12.36 -9.92
CA PHE A 296 -2.07 -11.74 -8.60
C PHE A 296 -2.74 -12.66 -7.55
N PRO A 297 -2.04 -13.08 -6.48
CA PRO A 297 -2.54 -14.08 -5.53
C PRO A 297 -3.88 -13.73 -4.88
N ILE A 298 -4.09 -12.45 -4.55
CA ILE A 298 -5.33 -12.01 -3.90
C ILE A 298 -6.53 -12.19 -4.85
N PHE A 299 -6.40 -11.81 -6.11
CA PHE A 299 -7.45 -12.04 -7.11
C PHE A 299 -7.67 -13.53 -7.37
N LYS A 300 -6.57 -14.28 -7.53
CA LYS A 300 -6.58 -15.73 -7.72
C LYS A 300 -7.27 -16.49 -6.59
N SER A 301 -7.24 -15.96 -5.36
CA SER A 301 -7.90 -16.56 -4.19
C SER A 301 -9.43 -16.71 -4.36
N ALA A 302 -10.05 -15.95 -5.27
CA ALA A 302 -11.48 -16.10 -5.60
C ALA A 302 -11.83 -17.48 -6.18
N VAL A 303 -10.86 -18.25 -6.69
CA VAL A 303 -11.09 -19.63 -7.18
C VAL A 303 -11.61 -20.55 -6.07
N ALA A 304 -11.34 -20.25 -4.79
CA ALA A 304 -11.92 -20.98 -3.67
C ALA A 304 -13.46 -21.02 -3.76
N VAL A 305 -14.08 -19.94 -4.25
CA VAL A 305 -15.52 -19.86 -4.45
C VAL A 305 -15.99 -20.86 -5.52
N ALA A 306 -15.20 -21.14 -6.56
CA ALA A 306 -15.51 -22.18 -7.53
C ALA A 306 -15.58 -23.57 -6.86
N VAL A 307 -14.65 -23.87 -5.95
CA VAL A 307 -14.70 -25.09 -5.11
C VAL A 307 -15.99 -25.08 -4.29
N GLY A 308 -16.33 -23.94 -3.69
CA GLY A 308 -17.61 -23.67 -3.05
C GLY A 308 -18.82 -24.09 -3.89
N ILE A 309 -18.93 -23.54 -5.10
CA ILE A 309 -20.07 -23.76 -6.00
C ILE A 309 -20.15 -25.22 -6.46
N ALA A 310 -19.01 -25.88 -6.71
CA ALA A 310 -18.98 -27.30 -7.06
C ALA A 310 -19.56 -28.18 -5.92
N VAL A 311 -19.17 -27.89 -4.68
CA VAL A 311 -19.71 -28.55 -3.49
C VAL A 311 -21.19 -28.22 -3.31
N LEU A 312 -21.58 -26.96 -3.54
CA LEU A 312 -22.98 -26.53 -3.45
C LEU A 312 -23.86 -27.35 -4.38
N LEU A 313 -23.47 -27.47 -5.65
CA LEU A 313 -24.20 -28.28 -6.63
C LEU A 313 -24.28 -29.74 -6.20
N LEU A 314 -23.23 -30.31 -5.61
CA LEU A 314 -23.27 -31.67 -5.05
C LEU A 314 -24.32 -31.77 -3.93
N VAL A 315 -24.30 -30.86 -2.96
CA VAL A 315 -25.22 -30.85 -1.81
C VAL A 315 -26.67 -30.63 -2.25
N LEU A 316 -26.92 -29.71 -3.18
CA LEU A 316 -28.26 -29.43 -3.70
C LEU A 316 -28.89 -30.61 -4.45
N PHE A 317 -28.08 -31.45 -5.09
CA PHE A 317 -28.57 -32.64 -5.81
C PHE A 317 -28.64 -33.90 -4.95
N THR A 318 -28.08 -33.87 -3.74
CA THR A 318 -28.00 -35.03 -2.85
C THR A 318 -28.82 -34.87 -1.57
N ILE A 319 -28.64 -33.77 -0.84
CA ILE A 319 -29.25 -33.53 0.49
C ILE A 319 -30.66 -32.97 0.39
N VAL A 320 -30.87 -31.94 -0.44
CA VAL A 320 -32.18 -31.29 -0.60
C VAL A 320 -33.31 -32.27 -1.03
N PRO A 321 -33.12 -33.21 -1.99
CA PRO A 321 -34.15 -34.19 -2.33
C PRO A 321 -34.53 -35.10 -1.16
N VAL A 322 -33.60 -35.36 -0.24
CA VAL A 322 -33.85 -36.20 0.94
C VAL A 322 -34.77 -35.49 1.92
N PHE A 323 -34.54 -34.19 2.16
CA PHE A 323 -35.48 -33.39 2.94
C PHE A 323 -36.87 -33.33 2.32
N MET A 324 -36.97 -33.14 0.99
CA MET A 324 -38.25 -33.19 0.28
C MET A 324 -38.97 -34.53 0.49
N LEU A 325 -38.26 -35.65 0.39
CA LEU A 325 -38.85 -36.98 0.52
C LEU A 325 -39.26 -37.32 1.97
N VAL A 326 -38.45 -36.92 2.96
CA VAL A 326 -38.70 -37.22 4.38
C VAL A 326 -39.80 -36.33 4.95
N LEU A 327 -39.77 -35.04 4.66
CA LEU A 327 -40.71 -34.06 5.23
C LEU A 327 -42.00 -33.94 4.41
N LYS A 328 -41.98 -34.27 3.11
CA LYS A 328 -43.17 -34.28 2.23
C LYS A 328 -43.92 -32.95 2.30
N GLU A 329 -45.24 -32.98 2.48
CA GLU A 329 -46.08 -31.78 2.62
C GLU A 329 -45.82 -30.99 3.92
N LYS A 330 -45.23 -31.60 4.96
CA LYS A 330 -44.93 -30.91 6.23
C LYS A 330 -43.87 -29.82 6.05
N LEU A 331 -43.11 -29.87 4.95
CA LEU A 331 -42.14 -28.84 4.57
C LEU A 331 -42.73 -27.44 4.57
N PHE A 332 -44.00 -27.31 4.17
CA PHE A 332 -44.68 -26.03 3.96
C PHE A 332 -45.61 -25.64 5.12
N TRP A 333 -45.56 -26.35 6.25
CA TRP A 333 -46.41 -26.07 7.40
C TRP A 333 -46.04 -24.72 8.05
N PRO A 334 -47.03 -23.87 8.42
CA PRO A 334 -48.50 -24.07 8.43
C PRO A 334 -49.22 -23.70 7.12
N SER A 335 -48.54 -23.12 6.15
CA SER A 335 -49.13 -22.66 4.90
C SER A 335 -49.42 -23.82 3.92
N LYS A 336 -50.66 -24.35 3.95
CA LYS A 336 -51.14 -25.36 2.99
C LYS A 336 -51.50 -24.82 1.60
N LYS A 337 -51.71 -23.51 1.45
CA LYS A 337 -52.02 -22.93 0.15
C LYS A 337 -50.74 -22.78 -0.66
N SER A 338 -50.78 -23.22 -1.92
CA SER A 338 -49.80 -22.82 -2.91
C SER A 338 -49.73 -21.29 -2.87
N ALA A 339 -48.55 -20.74 -2.67
CA ALA A 339 -48.35 -19.33 -2.98
C ALA A 339 -48.36 -19.28 -4.51
N ALA A 340 -49.55 -19.38 -5.11
CA ALA A 340 -49.70 -19.12 -6.53
C ALA A 340 -49.17 -17.71 -6.71
N HIS A 341 -48.05 -17.59 -7.42
CA HIS A 341 -47.41 -16.32 -7.69
C HIS A 341 -48.48 -15.39 -8.27
N HIS A 342 -48.96 -14.44 -7.47
CA HIS A 342 -49.78 -13.36 -8.00
C HIS A 342 -48.87 -12.57 -8.94
N ASP A 343 -49.33 -12.33 -10.17
CA ASP A 343 -48.64 -11.48 -11.13
C ASP A 343 -48.29 -10.16 -10.45
N SER A 344 -47.00 -9.86 -10.30
CA SER A 344 -46.58 -8.60 -9.69
C SER A 344 -46.95 -7.47 -10.65
N GLY A 345 -47.81 -6.55 -10.22
CA GLY A 345 -48.34 -5.48 -11.07
C GLY A 345 -47.22 -4.62 -11.69
N LEU A 346 -46.13 -4.44 -10.95
CA LEU A 346 -44.94 -3.69 -11.39
C LEU A 346 -44.21 -4.42 -12.53
N TRP A 347 -44.01 -5.73 -12.43
CA TRP A 347 -43.36 -6.53 -13.49
C TRP A 347 -44.26 -6.70 -14.71
N GLY A 348 -45.58 -6.85 -14.51
CA GLY A 348 -46.54 -6.85 -15.61
C GLY A 348 -46.55 -5.54 -16.39
N TRP A 349 -46.37 -4.40 -15.71
CA TRP A 349 -46.19 -3.10 -16.36
C TRP A 349 -44.87 -3.01 -17.13
N MET A 350 -43.74 -3.38 -16.51
CA MET A 350 -42.43 -3.37 -17.16
C MET A 350 -42.38 -4.30 -18.37
N SER A 351 -42.98 -5.50 -18.27
CA SER A 351 -43.12 -6.45 -19.38
C SER A 351 -43.91 -5.86 -20.54
N LYS A 352 -45.01 -5.15 -20.27
CA LYS A 352 -45.78 -4.46 -21.33
C LYS A 352 -44.95 -3.35 -21.97
N LEU A 353 -44.22 -2.57 -21.18
CA LEU A 353 -43.38 -1.47 -21.68
C LEU A 353 -42.25 -2.01 -22.57
N SER A 354 -41.47 -2.97 -22.09
CA SER A 354 -40.29 -3.50 -22.77
C SER A 354 -40.63 -4.28 -24.05
N VAL A 355 -41.74 -5.03 -24.04
CA VAL A 355 -42.17 -5.80 -25.23
C VAL A 355 -42.90 -4.93 -26.25
N ASN A 356 -43.72 -3.95 -25.82
CA ASN A 356 -44.52 -3.15 -26.76
C ASN A 356 -43.77 -1.92 -27.29
N ARG A 357 -42.88 -1.34 -26.49
CA ARG A 357 -42.12 -0.13 -26.81
C ARG A 357 -40.65 -0.32 -26.45
N PRO A 358 -39.92 -1.20 -27.16
CA PRO A 358 -38.54 -1.56 -26.81
C PRO A 358 -37.59 -0.35 -26.79
N VAL A 359 -37.69 0.56 -27.75
CA VAL A 359 -36.85 1.78 -27.79
C VAL A 359 -37.08 2.67 -26.57
N LEU A 360 -38.34 2.86 -26.16
CA LEU A 360 -38.66 3.65 -24.97
C LEU A 360 -38.12 2.99 -23.69
N SER A 361 -38.20 1.67 -23.61
CA SER A 361 -37.63 0.88 -22.50
C SER A 361 -36.12 1.07 -22.38
N MET A 362 -35.40 0.99 -23.51
CA MET A 362 -33.95 1.24 -23.56
C MET A 362 -33.59 2.67 -23.17
N LEU A 363 -34.39 3.66 -23.62
CA LEU A 363 -34.19 5.06 -23.23
C LEU A 363 -34.40 5.29 -21.74
N VAL A 364 -35.39 4.65 -21.11
CA VAL A 364 -35.61 4.74 -19.66
C VAL A 364 -34.40 4.21 -18.91
N VAL A 365 -33.85 3.06 -19.31
CA VAL A 365 -32.63 2.52 -18.70
C VAL A 365 -31.46 3.47 -18.92
N ALA A 366 -31.26 3.98 -20.13
CA ALA A 366 -30.19 4.93 -20.43
C ALA A 366 -30.27 6.23 -19.62
N ILE A 367 -31.48 6.79 -19.44
CA ILE A 367 -31.69 8.00 -18.62
C ILE A 367 -31.32 7.74 -17.15
N MET A 368 -31.56 6.54 -16.65
CA MET A 368 -31.23 6.17 -15.27
C MET A 368 -29.73 5.89 -15.08
N THR A 369 -29.06 5.26 -16.06
CA THR A 369 -27.68 4.79 -15.91
C THR A 369 -26.65 5.78 -16.45
N VAL A 370 -26.86 6.38 -17.63
CA VAL A 370 -25.85 7.19 -18.32
C VAL A 370 -25.41 8.41 -17.52
N PRO A 371 -26.28 9.19 -16.84
CA PRO A 371 -25.82 10.32 -16.04
C PRO A 371 -24.87 9.92 -14.91
N LEU A 372 -25.09 8.76 -14.29
CA LEU A 372 -24.24 8.24 -13.22
C LEU A 372 -22.88 7.76 -13.76
N LEU A 373 -22.84 7.23 -14.99
CA LEU A 373 -21.58 6.85 -15.62
C LEU A 373 -20.68 8.07 -15.91
N LEU A 374 -21.26 9.25 -16.08
CA LEU A 374 -20.51 10.48 -16.33
C LEU A 374 -19.90 11.09 -15.05
N THR A 375 -20.29 10.60 -13.87
CA THR A 375 -19.74 11.02 -12.57
C THR A 375 -18.71 10.04 -12.02
N TYR A 376 -18.30 9.05 -12.81
CA TYR A 376 -17.34 8.03 -12.39
C TYR A 376 -15.92 8.47 -12.76
N ASP A 377 -15.10 8.74 -11.74
CA ASP A 377 -13.73 9.23 -11.88
C ASP A 377 -12.69 8.14 -11.62
N ASN A 378 -13.10 6.94 -11.18
CA ASN A 378 -12.23 5.78 -10.94
C ASN A 378 -11.12 6.07 -9.91
N SER A 379 -11.48 6.77 -8.84
CA SER A 379 -10.64 7.06 -7.68
C SER A 379 -10.39 5.78 -6.88
N LEU A 380 -9.16 5.27 -6.94
CA LEU A 380 -8.74 4.12 -6.14
C LEU A 380 -7.97 4.58 -4.91
N SER A 381 -8.34 4.03 -3.76
CA SER A 381 -7.60 4.19 -2.51
C SER A 381 -6.79 2.93 -2.21
N PHE A 382 -5.53 3.14 -1.82
CA PHE A 382 -4.61 2.13 -1.31
C PHE A 382 -4.35 2.32 0.20
N ASN A 383 -5.15 3.17 0.83
CA ASN A 383 -5.02 3.51 2.23
C ASN A 383 -5.53 2.35 3.12
N THR A 384 -4.61 1.57 3.67
CA THR A 384 -4.97 0.45 4.57
C THR A 384 -5.44 0.93 5.93
N VAL A 385 -5.12 2.16 6.33
CA VAL A 385 -5.56 2.77 7.59
C VAL A 385 -7.07 2.99 7.59
N ASP A 386 -7.64 3.34 6.42
CA ASP A 386 -9.09 3.53 6.25
C ASP A 386 -9.89 2.23 6.34
N GLU A 387 -9.25 1.06 6.22
CA GLU A 387 -9.92 -0.23 6.42
C GLU A 387 -10.36 -0.43 7.87
N ILE A 388 -9.75 0.30 8.81
CA ILE A 388 -10.10 0.31 10.23
C ILE A 388 -10.58 1.70 10.69
N GLY A 389 -11.32 1.73 11.79
CA GLY A 389 -11.87 3.00 12.29
C GLY A 389 -10.82 3.90 12.93
N SER A 390 -11.05 5.21 12.94
CA SER A 390 -10.21 6.22 13.63
C SER A 390 -10.09 6.05 15.15
N ASN A 391 -10.83 5.10 15.73
CA ASN A 391 -10.78 4.80 17.15
C ASN A 391 -9.60 3.91 17.54
N TYR A 392 -9.00 3.19 16.58
CA TYR A 392 -7.85 2.32 16.82
C TYR A 392 -6.62 3.13 17.26
N GLU A 393 -5.86 2.56 18.20
CA GLU A 393 -4.70 3.23 18.80
C GLU A 393 -3.58 3.44 17.78
N SER A 394 -3.32 2.44 16.95
CA SER A 394 -2.35 2.51 15.85
C SER A 394 -2.64 3.67 14.89
N VAL A 395 -3.92 3.88 14.55
CA VAL A 395 -4.38 4.99 13.70
C VAL A 395 -4.21 6.34 14.39
N LYS A 396 -4.48 6.43 15.70
CA LYS A 396 -4.26 7.66 16.47
C LYS A 396 -2.78 8.01 16.57
N GLY A 397 -1.93 7.01 16.80
CA GLY A 397 -0.49 7.16 16.79
C GLY A 397 0.01 7.70 15.45
N LEU A 398 -0.43 7.09 14.34
CA LEU A 398 -0.06 7.55 13.00
C LEU A 398 -0.47 9.01 12.75
N ARG A 399 -1.73 9.37 13.07
CA ARG A 399 -2.22 10.75 12.95
C ARG A 399 -1.50 11.75 13.85
N ALA A 400 -1.08 11.31 15.04
CA ALA A 400 -0.28 12.15 15.93
C ALA A 400 1.10 12.44 15.32
N ILE A 401 1.71 11.47 14.63
CA ILE A 401 2.93 11.69 13.84
C ILE A 401 2.67 12.67 12.70
N GLU A 402 1.63 12.43 11.90
CA GLU A 402 1.26 13.31 10.77
C GLU A 402 1.04 14.76 11.20
N ASN A 403 0.35 14.98 12.33
CA ASN A 403 0.07 16.31 12.87
C ASN A 403 1.33 17.00 13.44
N GLY A 404 2.27 16.23 14.00
CA GLY A 404 3.45 16.76 14.68
C GLY A 404 4.68 16.96 13.78
N PHE A 405 4.90 16.07 12.81
CA PHE A 405 6.10 16.02 11.97
C PHE A 405 5.82 16.22 10.48
N GLY A 406 4.54 16.28 10.08
CA GLY A 406 4.15 16.29 8.68
C GLY A 406 3.76 14.89 8.19
N LYS A 407 3.01 14.85 7.09
CA LYS A 407 2.34 13.62 6.63
C LYS A 407 3.33 12.53 6.21
N GLY A 408 4.32 12.87 5.38
CA GLY A 408 5.26 11.87 4.85
C GLY A 408 6.39 11.45 5.79
N ASP A 409 6.58 12.14 6.93
CA ASP A 409 7.61 11.78 7.91
C ASP A 409 7.25 10.49 8.67
N SER A 410 5.96 10.15 8.70
CA SER A 410 5.45 8.98 9.41
C SER A 410 5.96 7.65 8.86
N LEU A 411 6.04 7.52 7.53
CA LEU A 411 6.43 6.29 6.81
C LEU A 411 7.19 6.67 5.53
N PRO A 412 8.48 7.06 5.63
CA PRO A 412 9.26 7.48 4.46
C PRO A 412 9.48 6.34 3.46
N VAL A 413 9.71 6.71 2.21
CA VAL A 413 10.12 5.78 1.16
C VAL A 413 11.58 5.43 1.37
N GLN A 414 11.91 4.15 1.34
CA GLN A 414 13.29 3.70 1.50
C GLN A 414 13.88 3.39 0.13
N VAL A 415 15.02 3.99 -0.21
CA VAL A 415 15.81 3.62 -1.39
C VAL A 415 17.01 2.81 -0.90
N ILE A 416 17.02 1.54 -1.24
CA ILE A 416 18.03 0.56 -0.85
C ILE A 416 18.94 0.32 -2.04
N ILE A 417 20.24 0.56 -1.85
CA ILE A 417 21.27 0.37 -2.87
C ILE A 417 22.28 -0.63 -2.33
N GLU A 418 22.49 -1.74 -3.01
CA GLU A 418 23.44 -2.78 -2.62
C GLU A 418 24.38 -3.10 -3.79
N SER A 419 25.68 -3.25 -3.50
CA SER A 419 26.69 -3.63 -4.49
C SER A 419 27.65 -4.68 -3.93
N ASP A 420 28.35 -5.39 -4.81
CA ASP A 420 29.42 -6.30 -4.42
C ASP A 420 30.63 -5.54 -3.82
N GLU A 421 30.83 -4.29 -4.25
CA GLU A 421 31.86 -3.38 -3.76
C GLU A 421 31.37 -2.52 -2.59
N LYS A 422 32.30 -2.07 -1.74
CA LYS A 422 31.96 -1.25 -0.56
C LYS A 422 31.51 0.14 -1.01
N LEU A 423 30.25 0.50 -0.74
CA LEU A 423 29.65 1.80 -1.08
C LEU A 423 29.92 2.88 -0.02
N ALA A 424 30.13 2.48 1.23
CA ALA A 424 30.41 3.37 2.36
C ALA A 424 31.90 3.80 2.37
N ASN A 425 32.32 4.61 1.39
CA ASN A 425 33.69 5.12 1.27
C ASN A 425 33.71 6.55 0.67
N GLU A 426 34.84 7.24 0.78
CA GLU A 426 35.00 8.64 0.38
C GLU A 426 34.79 8.91 -1.12
N GLU A 427 34.94 7.90 -1.98
CA GLU A 427 34.73 8.01 -3.44
C GLU A 427 33.27 7.85 -3.82
N MET A 428 32.53 7.00 -3.09
CA MET A 428 31.17 6.58 -3.45
C MET A 428 30.08 7.45 -2.82
N ILE A 429 30.31 7.99 -1.62
CA ILE A 429 29.35 8.87 -0.93
C ILE A 429 28.99 10.13 -1.73
N PRO A 430 29.89 10.80 -2.47
CA PRO A 430 29.52 11.91 -3.35
C PRO A 430 28.45 11.56 -4.39
N TYR A 431 28.42 10.32 -4.90
CA TYR A 431 27.37 9.88 -5.83
C TYR A 431 26.00 9.70 -5.14
N VAL A 432 25.99 9.36 -3.84
CA VAL A 432 24.76 9.33 -3.02
C VAL A 432 24.19 10.75 -2.88
N GLU A 433 25.05 11.75 -2.78
CA GLU A 433 24.63 13.15 -2.76
C GLU A 433 24.05 13.60 -4.11
N SER A 434 24.64 13.17 -5.24
CA SER A 434 24.07 13.45 -6.57
C SER A 434 22.65 12.89 -6.72
N LEU A 435 22.40 11.67 -6.22
CA LEU A 435 21.04 11.11 -6.16
C LEU A 435 20.12 11.96 -5.27
N SER A 436 20.62 12.40 -4.11
CA SER A 436 19.87 13.25 -3.16
C SER A 436 19.43 14.57 -3.81
N GLN A 437 20.33 15.26 -4.51
CA GLN A 437 20.02 16.48 -5.26
C GLN A 437 19.00 16.23 -6.39
N ARG A 438 19.08 15.07 -7.06
CA ARG A 438 18.09 14.72 -8.10
C ARG A 438 16.70 14.50 -7.51
N PHE A 439 16.60 13.97 -6.28
CA PHE A 439 15.33 13.80 -5.61
C PHE A 439 14.65 15.12 -5.24
N GLU A 440 15.42 16.15 -4.87
CA GLU A 440 14.88 17.50 -4.59
C GLU A 440 14.12 18.12 -5.77
N GLN A 441 14.43 17.71 -7.00
CA GLN A 441 13.79 18.21 -8.21
C GLN A 441 12.47 17.50 -8.53
N ILE A 442 12.11 16.46 -7.79
CA ILE A 442 10.90 15.68 -8.02
C ILE A 442 9.74 16.37 -7.29
N GLU A 443 8.68 16.70 -8.03
CA GLU A 443 7.44 17.20 -7.41
C GLU A 443 6.88 16.15 -6.43
N GLY A 444 6.53 16.59 -5.23
CA GLY A 444 6.09 15.72 -4.13
C GLY A 444 7.22 15.29 -3.17
N PHE A 445 8.47 15.68 -3.43
CA PHE A 445 9.58 15.53 -2.49
C PHE A 445 9.53 16.60 -1.40
N GLU A 446 9.82 16.21 -0.16
CA GLU A 446 9.96 17.15 0.96
C GLU A 446 11.39 17.21 1.50
N LYS A 447 11.97 16.05 1.87
CA LYS A 447 13.34 15.95 2.38
C LYS A 447 13.92 14.55 2.20
N ILE A 448 15.23 14.42 2.35
CA ILE A 448 15.91 13.12 2.31
C ILE A 448 16.89 12.95 3.46
N ARG A 449 16.77 11.81 4.15
CA ARG A 449 17.65 11.40 5.22
C ARG A 449 18.60 10.31 4.72
N THR A 450 19.90 10.58 4.76
CA THR A 450 20.94 9.67 4.26
C THR A 450 22.29 10.00 4.92
N VAL A 451 23.36 9.27 4.56
CA VAL A 451 24.72 9.47 5.06
C VAL A 451 25.20 10.93 4.92
N THR A 452 24.83 11.62 3.84
CA THR A 452 25.25 13.02 3.58
C THR A 452 24.35 14.07 4.22
N ARG A 453 23.16 13.66 4.69
CA ARG A 453 22.09 14.54 5.20
C ARG A 453 21.30 13.81 6.29
N PRO A 454 21.89 13.49 7.45
CA PRO A 454 21.27 12.63 8.46
C PRO A 454 19.98 13.22 9.05
N THR A 455 19.89 14.55 9.17
CA THR A 455 18.74 15.30 9.68
C THR A 455 17.72 15.66 8.59
N GLY A 456 18.07 15.46 7.30
CA GLY A 456 17.35 16.03 6.17
C GLY A 456 17.97 17.31 5.62
N GLU A 457 18.85 17.96 6.38
CA GLU A 457 19.54 19.19 5.98
C GLU A 457 20.94 18.90 5.43
N ILE A 458 21.43 19.84 4.62
CA ILE A 458 22.76 19.79 4.02
C ILE A 458 23.83 20.03 5.10
N ILE A 459 24.86 19.18 5.12
CA ILE A 459 26.09 19.45 5.89
C ILE A 459 26.99 20.36 5.06
N GLU A 460 26.88 21.67 5.24
CA GLU A 460 27.63 22.68 4.48
C GLU A 460 29.15 22.44 4.48
N ASP A 461 29.70 21.93 5.59
CA ASP A 461 31.14 21.67 5.73
C ASP A 461 31.71 20.62 4.75
N LEU A 462 30.86 19.77 4.16
CA LEU A 462 31.27 18.76 3.19
C LEU A 462 31.28 19.29 1.74
N TYR A 463 30.68 20.45 1.49
CA TYR A 463 30.55 20.98 0.13
C TYR A 463 31.80 21.74 -0.31
N VAL A 464 32.13 21.58 -1.60
CA VAL A 464 33.35 22.12 -2.18
C VAL A 464 33.37 23.65 -2.14
N ASP A 465 32.23 24.31 -2.37
CA ASP A 465 32.13 25.77 -2.33
C ASP A 465 32.38 26.32 -0.92
N HIS A 466 31.81 25.70 0.11
CA HIS A 466 32.03 26.10 1.50
C HIS A 466 33.48 25.85 1.94
N GLN A 467 34.05 24.70 1.58
CA GLN A 467 35.47 24.40 1.86
C GLN A 467 36.41 25.40 1.18
N LEU A 468 36.15 25.76 -0.09
CA LEU A 468 36.91 26.80 -0.78
C LEU A 468 36.75 28.17 -0.11
N GLY A 469 35.56 28.47 0.42
CA GLY A 469 35.28 29.67 1.20
C GLY A 469 36.11 29.73 2.48
N LEU A 470 36.10 28.66 3.27
CA LEU A 470 36.91 28.52 4.50
C LEU A 470 38.42 28.61 4.19
N MET A 471 38.86 28.00 3.10
CA MET A 471 40.24 28.12 2.64
C MET A 471 40.59 29.56 2.24
N ALA A 472 39.72 30.24 1.49
CA ALA A 472 39.91 31.64 1.10
C ALA A 472 39.97 32.56 2.34
N ASP A 473 39.09 32.36 3.31
CA ASP A 473 39.05 33.14 4.54
C ASP A 473 40.34 32.91 5.37
N GLY A 474 40.82 31.66 5.48
CA GLY A 474 42.09 31.34 6.11
C GLY A 474 43.31 31.94 5.40
N LEU A 475 43.32 31.98 4.06
CA LEU A 475 44.36 32.66 3.28
C LEU A 475 44.31 34.19 3.44
N THR A 476 43.10 34.76 3.58
CA THR A 476 42.91 36.19 3.85
C THR A 476 43.47 36.55 5.22
N GLU A 477 43.20 35.76 6.26
CA GLU A 477 43.74 35.96 7.60
C GLU A 477 45.28 35.85 7.60
N ALA A 478 45.83 34.87 6.90
CA ALA A 478 47.28 34.74 6.74
C ALA A 478 47.89 35.96 6.03
N ARG A 479 47.25 36.48 4.97
CA ARG A 479 47.67 37.71 4.26
C ARG A 479 47.65 38.92 5.18
N GLU A 480 46.60 39.09 5.99
CA GLU A 480 46.50 40.19 6.95
C GLU A 480 47.62 40.13 7.99
N GLY A 481 47.90 38.95 8.53
CA GLY A 481 49.03 38.72 9.44
C GLY A 481 50.37 39.08 8.79
N LEU A 482 50.61 38.68 7.53
CA LEU A 482 51.85 39.04 6.81
C LEU A 482 51.95 40.55 6.51
N THR A 483 50.83 41.21 6.23
CA THR A 483 50.79 42.66 5.99
C THR A 483 51.09 43.45 7.26
N GLU A 484 50.54 43.00 8.40
CA GLU A 484 50.85 43.56 9.73
C GLU A 484 52.33 43.37 10.08
N ILE A 485 52.89 42.19 9.80
CA ILE A 485 54.32 41.92 10.00
C ILE A 485 55.18 42.84 9.10
N GLY A 486 54.79 43.02 7.84
CA GLY A 486 55.47 43.92 6.90
C GLY A 486 55.45 45.39 7.35
N ALA A 487 54.29 45.87 7.81
CA ALA A 487 54.15 47.21 8.39
C ALA A 487 55.02 47.39 9.65
N GLY A 488 55.08 46.37 10.51
CA GLY A 488 55.97 46.33 11.66
C GLY A 488 57.46 46.42 11.26
N LEU A 489 57.86 45.70 10.21
CA LEU A 489 59.24 45.76 9.69
C LEU A 489 59.57 47.13 9.10
N GLU A 490 58.63 47.79 8.44
CA GLU A 490 58.80 49.15 7.91
C GLU A 490 58.94 50.19 9.05
N GLN A 491 58.15 50.04 10.11
CA GLN A 491 58.29 50.85 11.33
C GLN A 491 59.66 50.65 11.98
N ILE A 492 60.14 49.42 12.06
CA ILE A 492 61.48 49.07 12.57
C ILE A 492 62.58 49.66 11.67
N GLN A 493 62.41 49.59 10.34
CA GLN A 493 63.34 50.15 9.36
C GLN A 493 63.44 51.69 9.48
N SER A 494 62.30 52.37 9.61
CA SER A 494 62.25 53.83 9.80
C SER A 494 62.84 54.25 11.16
N GLY A 495 62.59 53.46 12.22
CA GLY A 495 63.22 53.62 13.53
C GLY A 495 64.74 53.45 13.47
N LEU A 496 65.25 52.48 12.70
CA LEU A 496 66.69 52.29 12.46
C LEU A 496 67.35 53.49 11.79
N ALA A 497 66.66 54.13 10.84
CA ALA A 497 67.14 55.33 10.15
C ALA A 497 67.23 56.56 11.08
N GLY A 498 66.40 56.60 12.13
CA GLY A 498 66.42 57.64 13.18
C GLY A 498 67.31 57.32 14.39
N ALA A 499 67.68 56.06 14.63
CA ALA A 499 68.36 55.55 15.83
C ALA A 499 69.88 55.81 15.86
N GLY A 500 70.33 56.99 15.44
CA GLY A 500 71.75 57.41 15.48
C GLY A 500 72.37 57.56 16.87
N ASN A 501 71.63 57.34 17.97
CA ASN A 501 72.13 57.40 19.35
C ASN A 501 71.80 56.11 20.12
N SER A 502 72.78 55.65 20.89
CA SER A 502 73.05 54.31 21.45
C SER A 502 72.02 53.65 22.40
N GLY A 503 70.73 54.02 22.35
CA GLY A 503 69.66 53.41 23.19
C GLY A 503 68.59 52.60 22.44
N GLY A 504 68.33 52.89 21.16
CA GLY A 504 67.17 52.32 20.43
C GLY A 504 67.38 50.93 19.80
N LEU A 505 68.63 50.46 19.68
CA LEU A 505 68.93 49.18 19.00
C LEU A 505 68.39 47.96 19.76
N GLY A 506 68.28 48.02 21.09
CA GLY A 506 67.71 46.95 21.91
C GLY A 506 66.20 46.80 21.74
N GLU A 507 65.47 47.92 21.65
CA GLU A 507 64.01 47.92 21.39
C GLU A 507 63.71 47.41 19.98
N VAL A 508 64.52 47.78 18.99
CA VAL A 508 64.41 47.26 17.62
C VAL A 508 64.69 45.76 17.57
N ALA A 509 65.72 45.27 18.27
CA ALA A 509 66.00 43.83 18.33
C ALA A 509 64.89 43.03 19.04
N ALA A 510 64.22 43.63 20.04
CA ALA A 510 63.06 43.04 20.69
C ALA A 510 61.82 43.03 19.78
N GLY A 511 61.55 44.14 19.08
CA GLY A 511 60.46 44.23 18.09
C GLY A 511 60.65 43.25 16.91
N LEU A 512 61.88 43.05 16.45
CA LEU A 512 62.20 42.02 15.45
C LEU A 512 61.96 40.60 15.97
N GLY A 513 62.23 40.36 17.26
CA GLY A 513 61.91 39.08 17.91
C GLY A 513 60.42 38.80 17.90
N GLN A 514 59.60 39.78 18.30
CA GLN A 514 58.14 39.65 18.31
C GLN A 514 57.57 39.40 16.91
N LEU A 515 58.03 40.15 15.89
CA LEU A 515 57.60 39.94 14.51
C LEU A 515 58.02 38.57 13.96
N ASN A 516 59.21 38.09 14.35
CA ASN A 516 59.67 36.77 13.95
C ASN A 516 58.85 35.63 14.60
N ASP A 517 58.44 35.81 15.86
CA ASP A 517 57.54 34.87 16.54
C ASP A 517 56.15 34.85 15.89
N GLN A 518 55.63 36.02 15.51
CA GLN A 518 54.35 36.14 14.81
C GLN A 518 54.41 35.55 13.39
N LEU A 519 55.51 35.77 12.67
CA LEU A 519 55.78 35.12 11.38
C LEU A 519 55.83 33.60 11.51
N ALA A 520 56.40 33.06 12.60
CA ALA A 520 56.43 31.63 12.85
C ALA A 520 55.02 31.07 13.09
N LEU A 521 54.16 31.78 13.83
CA LEU A 521 52.75 31.42 14.03
C LEU A 521 51.97 31.43 12.71
N THR A 522 52.10 32.48 11.90
CA THR A 522 51.47 32.55 10.57
C THR A 522 51.97 31.46 9.63
N THR A 523 53.28 31.14 9.68
CA THR A 523 53.88 30.04 8.92
C THR A 523 53.33 28.69 9.36
N GLN A 524 53.11 28.50 10.67
CA GLN A 524 52.53 27.28 11.23
C GLN A 524 51.05 27.14 10.84
N GLY A 525 50.28 28.23 10.81
CA GLY A 525 48.90 28.24 10.30
C GLY A 525 48.84 27.84 8.82
N LEU A 526 49.70 28.43 7.98
CA LEU A 526 49.82 28.10 6.55
C LEU A 526 50.36 26.68 6.28
N GLN A 527 50.98 26.01 7.25
CA GLN A 527 51.37 24.60 7.12
C GLN A 527 50.18 23.66 7.20
N GLN A 528 49.11 24.05 7.91
CA GLN A 528 47.93 23.22 8.09
C GLN A 528 47.02 23.21 6.85
N THR A 529 47.16 24.17 5.94
CA THR A 529 46.36 24.28 4.70
C THR A 529 46.90 23.44 3.52
N GLY A 530 47.95 22.64 3.72
CA GLY A 530 48.37 21.51 2.85
C GLY A 530 48.98 21.82 1.48
N ASN A 531 48.65 22.95 0.83
CA ASN A 531 49.03 23.25 -0.56
C ASN A 531 50.01 24.44 -0.72
N VAL A 532 50.54 24.97 0.38
CA VAL A 532 51.37 26.19 0.38
C VAL A 532 52.84 25.92 0.73
N GLN A 533 53.36 24.71 0.50
CA GLN A 533 54.73 24.31 0.86
C GLN A 533 55.83 25.27 0.37
N GLN A 534 55.70 25.82 -0.85
CA GLN A 534 56.66 26.80 -1.37
C GLN A 534 56.59 28.14 -0.61
N THR A 535 55.38 28.59 -0.28
CA THR A 535 55.15 29.80 0.52
C THR A 535 55.66 29.62 1.95
N VAL A 536 55.35 28.48 2.58
CA VAL A 536 55.88 28.11 3.90
C VAL A 536 57.42 28.08 3.89
N GLY A 537 58.03 27.51 2.85
CA GLY A 537 59.49 27.50 2.69
C GLY A 537 60.08 28.89 2.55
N ALA A 538 59.42 29.78 1.81
CA ALA A 538 59.82 31.18 1.66
C ALA A 538 59.68 31.96 2.99
N LEU A 539 58.58 31.80 3.72
CA LEU A 539 58.36 32.42 5.03
C LEU A 539 59.36 31.91 6.08
N THR A 540 59.69 30.62 6.05
CA THR A 540 60.73 30.03 6.92
C THR A 540 62.12 30.61 6.62
N ALA A 541 62.43 30.83 5.34
CA ALA A 541 63.69 31.47 4.94
C ALA A 541 63.74 32.95 5.39
N ILE A 542 62.63 33.67 5.31
CA ILE A 542 62.50 35.05 5.80
C ILE A 542 62.66 35.09 7.33
N SER A 543 62.01 34.18 8.06
CA SER A 543 62.19 34.05 9.51
C SER A 543 63.66 33.78 9.89
N GLY A 544 64.33 32.88 9.16
CA GLY A 544 65.76 32.63 9.36
C GLY A 544 66.64 33.86 9.08
N GLN A 545 66.31 34.66 8.07
CA GLN A 545 66.99 35.93 7.79
C GLN A 545 66.73 36.97 8.89
N LEU A 546 65.49 37.12 9.36
CA LEU A 546 65.15 38.03 10.46
C LEU A 546 65.88 37.66 11.75
N GLY A 547 66.00 36.35 12.06
CA GLY A 547 66.79 35.86 13.19
C GLY A 547 68.29 36.16 13.07
N GLN A 548 68.87 36.04 11.86
CA GLN A 548 70.26 36.45 11.61
C GLN A 548 70.46 37.96 11.75
N ILE A 549 69.49 38.75 11.29
CA ILE A 549 69.48 40.22 11.42
C ILE A 549 69.39 40.62 12.90
N GLN A 550 68.54 39.97 13.68
CA GLN A 550 68.39 40.19 15.12
C GLN A 550 69.68 39.90 15.88
N GLN A 551 70.35 38.77 15.59
CA GLN A 551 71.65 38.43 16.18
C GLN A 551 72.76 39.38 15.74
N GLY A 552 72.74 39.82 14.47
CA GLY A 552 73.64 40.84 13.93
C GLY A 552 73.48 42.20 14.60
N LEU A 553 72.25 42.57 14.98
CA LEU A 553 71.95 43.78 15.75
C LEU A 553 72.50 43.74 17.17
N ALA A 554 72.37 42.59 17.83
CA ALA A 554 72.88 42.37 19.19
C ALA A 554 74.43 42.43 19.26
N GLY A 555 75.13 42.14 18.15
CA GLY A 555 76.59 42.23 18.03
C GLY A 555 77.14 43.53 17.43
N ALA A 556 76.29 44.43 16.92
CA ALA A 556 76.69 45.62 16.20
C ALA A 556 77.00 46.82 17.11
N SER A 557 78.10 46.77 17.87
CA SER A 557 78.54 47.87 18.74
C SER A 557 79.47 48.90 18.06
N GLY A 558 79.52 48.98 16.72
CA GLY A 558 80.30 50.03 16.06
C GLY A 558 80.43 49.91 14.54
N GLY A 559 79.77 50.82 13.81
CA GLY A 559 80.11 51.16 12.42
C GLY A 559 78.91 51.18 11.45
N GLY A 560 78.66 52.33 10.82
CA GLY A 560 77.54 52.58 9.90
C GLY A 560 77.46 51.68 8.65
N LYS A 561 78.47 50.84 8.37
CA LYS A 561 78.42 49.84 7.28
C LYS A 561 77.64 48.57 7.66
N GLY A 562 77.57 48.22 8.95
CA GLY A 562 76.78 47.07 9.43
C GLY A 562 75.29 47.37 9.47
N LEU A 563 74.94 48.60 9.88
CA LEU A 563 73.55 49.07 9.93
C LEU A 563 72.93 49.18 8.53
N SER A 564 73.70 49.65 7.52
CA SER A 564 73.26 49.66 6.11
C SER A 564 72.85 48.28 5.60
N LYS A 565 73.66 47.25 5.91
CA LYS A 565 73.35 45.86 5.51
C LYS A 565 72.11 45.31 6.21
N VAL A 566 71.87 45.71 7.47
CA VAL A 566 70.66 45.34 8.19
C VAL A 566 69.43 46.04 7.59
N THR A 567 69.51 47.33 7.31
CA THR A 567 68.44 48.08 6.65
C THR A 567 68.13 47.50 5.26
N GLU A 568 69.16 47.12 4.48
CA GLU A 568 69.00 46.43 3.19
C GLU A 568 68.38 45.04 3.34
N GLY A 569 68.78 44.28 4.36
CA GLY A 569 68.20 42.97 4.66
C GLY A 569 66.73 43.05 5.08
N LEU A 570 66.38 44.00 5.96
CA LEU A 570 65.00 44.29 6.38
C LEU A 570 64.13 44.72 5.21
N ALA A 571 64.64 45.59 4.33
CA ALA A 571 63.94 46.02 3.13
C ALA A 571 63.70 44.85 2.16
N ALA A 572 64.68 43.94 2.04
CA ALA A 572 64.55 42.75 1.22
C ALA A 572 63.52 41.75 1.80
N SER A 573 63.56 41.52 3.12
CA SER A 573 62.57 40.67 3.82
C SER A 573 61.17 41.25 3.75
N ASN A 574 61.00 42.57 3.95
CA ASN A 574 59.71 43.24 3.83
C ASN A 574 59.17 43.14 2.40
N LYS A 575 60.00 43.39 1.39
CA LYS A 575 59.61 43.23 -0.03
C LYS A 575 59.19 41.78 -0.36
N ALA A 576 59.88 40.79 0.18
CA ALA A 576 59.52 39.39 -0.01
C ALA A 576 58.19 39.03 0.68
N LEU A 577 57.94 39.56 1.88
CA LEU A 577 56.66 39.40 2.58
C LEU A 577 55.51 40.05 1.81
N THR A 578 55.71 41.26 1.25
CA THR A 578 54.71 41.90 0.39
C THR A 578 54.42 41.06 -0.86
N GLN A 579 55.44 40.52 -1.53
CA GLN A 579 55.23 39.65 -2.69
C GLN A 579 54.46 38.37 -2.35
N ILE A 580 54.71 37.80 -1.17
CA ILE A 580 53.96 36.65 -0.69
C ILE A 580 52.51 37.04 -0.36
N ALA A 581 52.30 38.15 0.34
CA ALA A 581 50.97 38.64 0.67
C ALA A 581 50.14 38.98 -0.59
N ASP A 582 50.75 39.60 -1.60
CA ASP A 582 50.11 39.87 -2.90
C ASP A 582 49.73 38.56 -3.61
N GLY A 583 50.62 37.56 -3.61
CA GLY A 583 50.33 36.24 -4.19
C GLY A 583 49.23 35.47 -3.43
N LEU A 584 49.21 35.57 -2.10
CA LEU A 584 48.12 35.02 -1.29
C LEU A 584 46.79 35.73 -1.56
N THR A 585 46.82 37.03 -1.87
CA THR A 585 45.63 37.79 -2.28
C THR A 585 45.03 37.21 -3.56
N GLU A 586 45.86 37.00 -4.59
CA GLU A 586 45.39 36.46 -5.88
C GLU A 586 44.77 35.06 -5.73
N VAL A 587 45.39 34.18 -4.91
CA VAL A 587 44.86 32.84 -4.65
C VAL A 587 43.58 32.90 -3.81
N SER A 588 43.56 33.74 -2.76
CA SER A 588 42.40 33.93 -1.91
C SER A 588 41.20 34.46 -2.69
N ASP A 589 41.40 35.50 -3.51
CA ASP A 589 40.37 36.10 -4.34
C ASP A 589 39.85 35.09 -5.38
N MET A 590 40.73 34.27 -5.97
CA MET A 590 40.33 33.20 -6.88
C MET A 590 39.49 32.14 -6.17
N MET A 591 39.93 31.66 -5.00
CA MET A 591 39.18 30.67 -4.22
C MET A 591 37.84 31.23 -3.74
N LYS A 592 37.79 32.50 -3.33
CA LYS A 592 36.55 33.20 -2.95
C LYS A 592 35.60 33.31 -4.15
N ALA A 593 36.10 33.69 -5.32
CA ALA A 593 35.31 33.76 -6.55
C ALA A 593 34.80 32.38 -7.00
N MET A 594 35.57 31.31 -6.77
CA MET A 594 35.11 29.93 -7.00
C MET A 594 34.04 29.52 -5.99
N SER A 595 34.23 29.84 -4.72
CA SER A 595 33.27 29.60 -3.63
C SER A 595 31.94 30.30 -3.88
N GLU A 596 31.95 31.52 -4.41
CA GLU A 596 30.75 32.30 -4.72
C GLU A 596 30.07 31.91 -6.07
N SER A 597 30.61 30.92 -6.80
CA SER A 597 30.07 30.50 -8.10
C SER A 597 29.09 29.34 -7.95
N ASP A 598 27.84 29.53 -8.40
CA ASP A 598 26.79 28.50 -8.38
C ASP A 598 27.24 27.17 -9.02
N SER A 599 28.02 27.24 -10.10
CA SER A 599 28.54 26.05 -10.77
C SER A 599 29.46 25.18 -9.91
N VAL A 600 30.11 25.76 -8.90
CA VAL A 600 30.97 25.02 -7.96
C VAL A 600 30.12 24.34 -6.90
N ARG A 601 29.04 24.98 -6.44
CA ARG A 601 28.04 24.34 -5.58
C ARG A 601 27.46 23.08 -6.24
N ASP A 602 27.19 23.17 -7.54
CA ASP A 602 26.68 22.05 -8.34
C ASP A 602 27.73 20.93 -8.59
N THR A 603 29.03 21.15 -8.31
CA THR A 603 30.03 20.07 -8.41
C THR A 603 29.93 19.03 -7.29
N GLY A 604 29.12 19.31 -6.26
CA GLY A 604 28.77 18.36 -5.22
C GLY A 604 29.72 18.38 -4.03
N LEU A 605 29.98 17.20 -3.50
CA LEU A 605 30.54 16.98 -2.17
C LEU A 605 31.95 16.39 -2.25
N TYR A 606 32.83 16.82 -1.34
CA TYR A 606 34.17 16.26 -1.19
C TYR A 606 34.36 15.74 0.24
N ILE A 607 34.68 14.45 0.39
CA ILE A 607 34.99 13.84 1.68
C ILE A 607 36.51 13.73 1.85
N PRO A 608 37.12 14.51 2.77
CA PRO A 608 38.52 14.34 3.12
C PRO A 608 38.78 12.94 3.69
N ALA A 609 39.95 12.37 3.38
CA ALA A 609 40.35 11.07 3.90
C ALA A 609 40.32 11.04 5.44
N GLY A 610 39.68 10.01 6.00
CA GLY A 610 39.56 9.83 7.46
C GLY A 610 38.35 10.52 8.10
N THR A 611 37.56 11.29 7.34
CA THR A 611 36.30 11.89 7.85
C THR A 611 35.31 10.82 8.30
N LEU A 612 35.21 9.73 7.53
CA LEU A 612 34.31 8.61 7.80
C LEU A 612 34.70 7.79 9.05
N GLU A 613 35.95 7.91 9.51
CA GLU A 613 36.47 7.21 10.70
C GLU A 613 36.23 7.99 12.00
N SER A 614 35.72 9.22 11.91
CA SER A 614 35.39 10.03 13.09
C SER A 614 34.25 9.41 13.89
N GLU A 615 34.28 9.56 15.21
CA GLU A 615 33.29 8.96 16.11
C GLU A 615 31.87 9.49 15.84
N GLU A 616 31.74 10.76 15.49
CA GLU A 616 30.48 11.41 15.10
C GLU A 616 29.95 10.85 13.76
N PHE A 617 30.79 10.77 12.72
CA PHE A 617 30.34 10.30 11.40
C PHE A 617 30.09 8.79 11.37
N SER A 618 30.82 8.01 12.18
CA SER A 618 30.61 6.56 12.26
C SER A 618 29.21 6.20 12.74
N GLN A 619 28.60 6.99 13.64
CA GLN A 619 27.23 6.77 14.09
C GLN A 619 26.22 6.98 12.95
N VAL A 620 26.39 8.06 12.17
CA VAL A 620 25.58 8.33 10.98
C VAL A 620 25.76 7.23 9.92
N LEU A 621 27.00 6.83 9.68
CA LEU A 621 27.33 5.79 8.71
C LEU A 621 26.65 4.46 9.08
N ASN A 622 26.69 4.06 10.35
CA ASN A 622 26.05 2.83 10.82
C ASN A 622 24.51 2.87 10.67
N ARG A 623 23.88 4.05 10.66
CA ARG A 623 22.41 4.18 10.53
C ARG A 623 21.90 4.04 9.09
N TYR A 624 22.72 4.44 8.12
CA TYR A 624 22.35 4.49 6.71
C TYR A 624 23.15 3.53 5.83
N THR A 625 23.98 2.66 6.43
CA THR A 625 24.71 1.61 5.71
C THR A 625 24.47 0.24 6.33
N PHE A 626 24.54 -0.80 5.51
CA PHE A 626 24.34 -2.19 5.93
C PHE A 626 25.29 -3.12 5.17
N ALA A 627 25.28 -4.42 5.49
CA ALA A 627 26.15 -5.43 4.88
C ALA A 627 27.64 -5.02 4.88
N ASP A 628 28.15 -4.58 6.04
CA ASP A 628 29.51 -4.09 6.24
C ASP A 628 29.90 -2.90 5.32
N GLY A 629 28.92 -2.05 4.98
CA GLY A 629 29.10 -0.86 4.16
C GLY A 629 29.00 -1.11 2.65
N LYS A 630 28.52 -2.29 2.24
CA LYS A 630 28.17 -2.60 0.83
C LYS A 630 26.76 -2.17 0.46
N GLY A 631 25.92 -1.91 1.45
CA GLY A 631 24.58 -1.39 1.30
C GLY A 631 24.47 0.06 1.78
N ILE A 632 23.67 0.87 1.10
CA ILE A 632 23.26 2.21 1.51
C ILE A 632 21.72 2.28 1.52
N LYS A 633 21.18 2.85 2.59
CA LYS A 633 19.75 3.11 2.78
C LYS A 633 19.54 4.63 2.80
N MET A 634 18.68 5.13 1.91
CA MET A 634 18.23 6.51 1.89
C MET A 634 16.74 6.57 2.23
N GLU A 635 16.33 7.47 3.11
CA GLU A 635 14.94 7.65 3.51
C GLU A 635 14.40 8.94 2.88
N VAL A 636 13.57 8.79 1.85
CA VAL A 636 12.94 9.89 1.12
C VAL A 636 11.59 10.19 1.76
N VAL A 637 11.46 11.38 2.32
CA VAL A 637 10.22 11.89 2.90
C VAL A 637 9.45 12.65 1.82
N LEU A 638 8.18 12.28 1.65
CA LEU A 638 7.29 12.89 0.67
C LEU A 638 6.46 14.00 1.32
N SER A 639 6.03 14.99 0.55
CA SER A 639 5.13 16.04 1.07
C SER A 639 3.69 15.56 1.28
N ASP A 640 3.33 14.49 0.58
CA ASP A 640 1.99 13.90 0.59
C ASP A 640 1.86 12.81 1.67
N ASP A 641 0.62 12.42 1.95
CA ASP A 641 0.34 11.29 2.83
C ASP A 641 0.90 9.99 2.20
N PRO A 642 1.66 9.15 2.94
CA PRO A 642 2.26 7.93 2.40
C PRO A 642 1.28 6.94 1.76
N TYR A 643 0.01 7.01 2.12
CA TYR A 643 -1.05 6.18 1.56
C TYR A 643 -1.78 6.82 0.38
N SER A 644 -1.52 8.09 0.07
CA SER A 644 -2.28 8.81 -0.96
C SER A 644 -1.91 8.42 -2.39
N PRO A 645 -2.83 8.61 -3.35
CA PRO A 645 -2.54 8.46 -4.77
C PRO A 645 -1.39 9.35 -5.28
N GLU A 646 -1.18 10.52 -4.69
CA GLU A 646 -0.10 11.45 -5.02
C GLU A 646 1.26 10.88 -4.61
N ALA A 647 1.37 10.33 -3.39
CA ALA A 647 2.59 9.67 -2.94
C ALA A 647 2.98 8.48 -3.83
N ILE A 648 2.00 7.67 -4.26
CA ILE A 648 2.23 6.56 -5.20
C ILE A 648 2.83 7.04 -6.53
N LYS A 649 2.29 8.14 -7.10
CA LYS A 649 2.85 8.74 -8.33
C LYS A 649 4.24 9.32 -8.11
N THR A 650 4.50 9.90 -6.94
CA THR A 650 5.84 10.40 -6.57
C THR A 650 6.85 9.26 -6.47
N VAL A 651 6.47 8.10 -5.93
CA VAL A 651 7.34 6.91 -5.93
C VAL A 651 7.63 6.41 -7.33
N GLN A 652 6.66 6.41 -8.25
CA GLN A 652 6.93 6.05 -9.65
C GLN A 652 7.94 7.01 -10.29
N ARG A 653 7.81 8.32 -10.04
CA ARG A 653 8.79 9.33 -10.48
C ARG A 653 10.17 9.13 -9.85
N LEU A 654 10.24 8.74 -8.58
CA LEU A 654 11.49 8.38 -7.90
C LEU A 654 12.16 7.19 -8.57
N LYS A 655 11.41 6.10 -8.82
CA LYS A 655 11.88 4.90 -9.52
C LYS A 655 12.46 5.26 -10.90
N ASP A 656 11.75 6.06 -11.67
CA ASP A 656 12.21 6.53 -12.99
C ASP A 656 13.45 7.43 -12.92
N ALA A 657 13.51 8.34 -11.93
CA ALA A 657 14.63 9.24 -11.73
C ALA A 657 15.91 8.46 -11.39
N VAL A 658 15.86 7.53 -10.43
CA VAL A 658 17.01 6.68 -10.08
C VAL A 658 17.47 5.86 -11.29
N ALA A 659 16.54 5.21 -12.00
CA ALA A 659 16.87 4.40 -13.17
C ALA A 659 17.56 5.20 -14.29
N SER A 660 17.33 6.51 -14.34
CA SER A 660 18.01 7.42 -15.27
C SER A 660 19.37 7.91 -14.76
N GLU A 661 19.47 8.20 -13.46
CA GLU A 661 20.63 8.85 -12.84
C GLU A 661 21.79 7.89 -12.60
N VAL A 662 21.50 6.61 -12.33
CA VAL A 662 22.55 5.62 -12.04
C VAL A 662 23.34 5.18 -13.26
N LYS A 663 22.85 5.46 -14.48
CA LYS A 663 23.51 5.09 -15.73
C LYS A 663 24.81 5.88 -15.92
N GLY A 664 25.92 5.17 -16.14
CA GLY A 664 27.24 5.79 -16.28
C GLY A 664 27.85 6.23 -14.93
N THR A 665 27.25 5.81 -13.81
CA THR A 665 27.80 6.01 -12.46
C THR A 665 28.29 4.67 -11.89
N PRO A 666 29.07 4.67 -10.80
CA PRO A 666 29.42 3.44 -10.09
C PRO A 666 28.22 2.61 -9.57
N PHE A 667 27.01 3.17 -9.56
CA PHE A 667 25.78 2.46 -9.19
C PHE A 667 25.10 1.74 -10.36
N GLU A 668 25.63 1.79 -11.59
CA GLU A 668 24.99 1.18 -12.77
C GLU A 668 24.77 -0.33 -12.63
N ASP A 669 25.71 -1.03 -12.01
CA ASP A 669 25.64 -2.47 -11.73
C ASP A 669 25.11 -2.79 -10.31
N ALA A 670 24.74 -1.77 -9.53
CA ALA A 670 24.21 -1.97 -8.18
C ALA A 670 22.76 -2.47 -8.22
N SER A 671 22.39 -3.29 -7.25
CA SER A 671 21.02 -3.70 -7.04
C SER A 671 20.28 -2.61 -6.26
N ILE A 672 19.23 -2.04 -6.87
CA ILE A 672 18.48 -0.93 -6.28
C ILE A 672 17.02 -1.29 -6.14
N ALA A 673 16.49 -1.11 -4.94
CA ALA A 673 15.13 -1.45 -4.59
C ALA A 673 14.47 -0.37 -3.71
N PHE A 674 13.15 -0.27 -3.77
CA PHE A 674 12.37 0.77 -3.10
C PHE A 674 11.45 0.15 -2.05
N GLY A 675 11.69 0.40 -0.78
CA GLY A 675 10.85 -0.01 0.35
C GLY A 675 9.91 1.09 0.86
N GLY A 676 9.22 0.79 1.96
CA GLY A 676 8.23 1.68 2.57
C GLY A 676 6.83 1.56 1.95
N ILE A 677 5.82 2.01 2.69
CA ILE A 677 4.41 1.75 2.36
C ILE A 677 3.97 2.35 1.03
N SER A 678 4.46 3.54 0.67
CA SER A 678 4.14 4.16 -0.62
C SER A 678 4.73 3.36 -1.78
N SER A 679 5.88 2.69 -1.59
CA SER A 679 6.45 1.79 -2.60
C SER A 679 5.69 0.49 -2.71
N VAL A 680 5.28 -0.10 -1.57
CA VAL A 680 4.37 -1.26 -1.54
C VAL A 680 3.06 -0.94 -2.27
N ASN A 681 2.47 0.23 -2.01
CA ASN A 681 1.25 0.69 -2.67
C ASN A 681 1.45 0.99 -4.16
N SER A 682 2.60 1.53 -4.56
CA SER A 682 2.97 1.71 -5.97
C SER A 682 3.09 0.37 -6.70
N ASP A 683 3.81 -0.61 -6.13
CA ASP A 683 3.93 -1.94 -6.72
C ASP A 683 2.56 -2.64 -6.77
N LEU A 684 1.76 -2.50 -5.72
CA LEU A 684 0.40 -3.02 -5.66
C LEU A 684 -0.49 -2.41 -6.74
N ALA A 685 -0.41 -1.09 -6.97
CA ALA A 685 -1.17 -0.41 -8.02
C ALA A 685 -0.82 -0.94 -9.42
N ASP A 686 0.48 -1.11 -9.71
CA ASP A 686 0.97 -1.59 -11.00
C ASP A 686 0.58 -3.06 -11.25
N ILE A 687 0.79 -3.93 -10.25
CA ILE A 687 0.47 -5.36 -10.34
C ILE A 687 -1.05 -5.57 -10.42
N SER A 688 -1.82 -4.93 -9.54
CA SER A 688 -3.28 -5.11 -9.48
C SER A 688 -3.98 -4.59 -10.73
N SER A 689 -3.56 -3.44 -11.29
CA SER A 689 -4.18 -2.87 -12.49
C SER A 689 -3.98 -3.75 -13.72
N SER A 690 -2.75 -4.24 -13.92
CA SER A 690 -2.41 -5.13 -15.04
C SER A 690 -3.17 -6.47 -14.96
N ASP A 691 -3.19 -7.09 -13.77
CA ASP A 691 -3.84 -8.39 -13.58
C ASP A 691 -5.37 -8.28 -13.56
N PHE A 692 -5.93 -7.16 -13.07
CA PHE A 692 -7.37 -6.89 -13.10
C PHE A 692 -7.90 -6.96 -14.54
N SER A 693 -7.28 -6.24 -15.47
CA SER A 693 -7.72 -6.17 -16.87
C SER A 693 -7.64 -7.55 -17.54
N SER A 694 -6.53 -8.25 -17.34
CA SER A 694 -6.29 -9.58 -17.89
C SER A 694 -7.29 -10.60 -17.36
N THR A 695 -7.52 -10.63 -16.05
CA THR A 695 -8.42 -11.56 -15.39
C THR A 695 -9.89 -11.30 -15.76
N VAL A 696 -10.32 -10.04 -15.77
CA VAL A 696 -11.67 -9.67 -16.20
C VAL A 696 -11.93 -10.08 -17.65
N MET A 697 -10.96 -9.88 -18.54
CA MET A 697 -11.07 -10.29 -19.94
C MET A 697 -11.20 -11.83 -20.06
N ILE A 698 -10.37 -12.60 -19.35
CA ILE A 698 -10.45 -14.07 -19.34
C ILE A 698 -11.80 -14.55 -18.82
N MET A 699 -12.30 -13.95 -17.73
CA MET A 699 -13.61 -14.28 -17.17
C MET A 699 -14.73 -14.00 -18.18
N LEU A 700 -14.76 -12.80 -18.79
CA LEU A 700 -15.80 -12.43 -19.74
C LEU A 700 -15.79 -13.31 -20.99
N ILE A 701 -14.62 -13.66 -21.52
CA ILE A 701 -14.48 -14.59 -22.64
C ILE A 701 -14.99 -15.98 -22.24
N SER A 702 -14.56 -16.49 -21.08
CA SER A 702 -14.98 -17.80 -20.59
C SER A 702 -16.50 -17.88 -20.39
N LEU A 703 -17.07 -16.84 -19.78
CA LEU A 703 -18.50 -16.70 -19.59
C LEU A 703 -19.24 -16.60 -20.93
N PHE A 704 -18.74 -15.80 -21.86
CA PHE A 704 -19.31 -15.67 -23.20
C PHE A 704 -19.33 -17.02 -23.93
N VAL A 705 -18.24 -17.79 -23.87
CA VAL A 705 -18.15 -19.13 -24.50
C VAL A 705 -19.16 -20.09 -23.88
N VAL A 706 -19.22 -20.16 -22.55
CA VAL A 706 -20.16 -21.04 -21.84
C VAL A 706 -21.61 -20.69 -22.15
N LEU A 707 -21.96 -19.41 -22.04
CA LEU A 707 -23.30 -18.93 -22.35
C LEU A 707 -23.65 -19.14 -23.83
N SER A 708 -22.68 -19.00 -24.74
CA SER A 708 -22.87 -19.26 -26.17
C SER A 708 -23.21 -20.72 -26.44
N ILE A 709 -22.53 -21.65 -25.77
CA ILE A 709 -22.81 -23.10 -25.86
C ILE A 709 -24.18 -23.41 -25.28
N LEU A 710 -24.50 -22.83 -24.12
CA LEU A 710 -25.74 -23.03 -23.38
C LEU A 710 -26.95 -22.58 -24.20
N PHE A 711 -26.97 -21.32 -24.60
CA PHE A 711 -28.07 -20.72 -25.35
C PHE A 711 -28.07 -21.09 -26.83
N ARG A 712 -26.95 -21.63 -27.35
CA ARG A 712 -26.72 -21.82 -28.78
C ARG A 712 -26.98 -20.51 -29.53
N SER A 713 -26.41 -19.43 -29.03
CA SER A 713 -26.51 -18.09 -29.59
C SER A 713 -25.28 -17.31 -29.18
N MET A 714 -24.74 -16.49 -30.09
CA MET A 714 -23.70 -15.52 -29.75
C MET A 714 -24.29 -14.14 -29.37
N ILE A 715 -25.54 -13.88 -29.74
CA ILE A 715 -26.20 -12.59 -29.48
C ILE A 715 -26.74 -12.53 -28.06
N MET A 716 -27.36 -13.61 -27.56
CA MET A 716 -27.88 -13.65 -26.18
C MET A 716 -26.80 -13.36 -25.13
N PRO A 717 -25.64 -14.05 -25.15
CA PRO A 717 -24.57 -13.78 -24.20
C PRO A 717 -24.04 -12.35 -24.28
N LEU A 718 -23.95 -11.78 -25.50
CA LEU A 718 -23.39 -10.44 -25.71
C LEU A 718 -24.20 -9.37 -24.99
N PHE A 719 -25.53 -9.36 -25.15
CA PHE A 719 -26.36 -8.37 -24.46
C PHE A 719 -26.58 -8.70 -22.98
N MET A 720 -26.53 -9.97 -22.57
CA MET A 720 -26.53 -10.34 -21.15
C MET A 720 -25.31 -9.74 -20.44
N ILE A 721 -24.11 -10.03 -20.96
CA ILE A 721 -22.85 -9.49 -20.44
C ILE A 721 -22.87 -7.96 -20.52
N GLY A 722 -23.25 -7.37 -21.65
CA GLY A 722 -23.34 -5.91 -21.80
C GLY A 722 -24.28 -5.25 -20.78
N SER A 723 -25.41 -5.87 -20.47
CA SER A 723 -26.34 -5.36 -19.45
C SER A 723 -25.78 -5.46 -18.03
N LEU A 724 -24.97 -6.48 -17.75
CA LEU A 724 -24.30 -6.65 -16.46
C LEU A 724 -23.14 -5.68 -16.30
N LEU A 725 -22.36 -5.45 -17.36
CA LEU A 725 -21.31 -4.42 -17.38
C LEU A 725 -21.91 -3.03 -17.13
N LEU A 726 -23.01 -2.69 -17.82
CA LEU A 726 -23.74 -1.45 -17.59
C LEU A 726 -24.15 -1.30 -16.12
N THR A 727 -24.68 -2.37 -15.54
CA THR A 727 -25.10 -2.40 -14.14
C THR A 727 -23.91 -2.23 -13.19
N TYR A 728 -22.81 -2.94 -13.44
CA TYR A 728 -21.60 -2.84 -12.64
C TYR A 728 -21.05 -1.41 -12.63
N PHE A 729 -20.83 -0.81 -13.79
CA PHE A 729 -20.30 0.55 -13.87
C PHE A 729 -21.25 1.58 -13.26
N THR A 730 -22.57 1.40 -13.41
CA THR A 730 -23.53 2.27 -12.73
C THR A 730 -23.46 2.10 -11.21
N SER A 731 -23.28 0.87 -10.74
CA SER A 731 -23.25 0.56 -9.31
C SER A 731 -22.00 1.05 -8.61
N ILE A 732 -20.83 0.92 -9.25
CA ILE A 732 -19.58 1.45 -8.70
C ILE A 732 -19.59 2.98 -8.72
N ALA A 733 -20.15 3.61 -9.76
CA ALA A 733 -20.33 5.07 -9.78
C ALA A 733 -21.21 5.57 -8.63
N ILE A 734 -22.29 4.85 -8.29
CA ILE A 734 -23.10 5.18 -7.10
C ILE A 734 -22.31 4.95 -5.82
N ALA A 735 -21.50 3.89 -5.74
CA ALA A 735 -20.67 3.65 -4.57
C ALA A 735 -19.62 4.75 -4.38
N GLU A 736 -18.95 5.19 -5.45
CA GLU A 736 -18.01 6.31 -5.43
C GLU A 736 -18.68 7.58 -4.89
N LEU A 737 -19.87 7.93 -5.40
CA LEU A 737 -20.67 9.05 -4.87
C LEU A 737 -21.00 8.93 -3.37
N ILE A 738 -21.15 7.71 -2.84
CA ILE A 738 -21.46 7.48 -1.43
C ILE A 738 -20.20 7.55 -0.57
N PHE A 739 -19.11 6.88 -0.96
CA PHE A 739 -17.93 6.75 -0.12
C PHE A 739 -16.99 7.95 -0.26
N GLU A 740 -16.76 8.43 -1.48
CA GLU A 740 -15.90 9.59 -1.71
C GLU A 740 -16.66 10.89 -1.43
N ASN A 741 -17.71 11.20 -2.21
CA ASN A 741 -18.34 12.52 -2.14
C ASN A 741 -19.19 12.76 -0.89
N LEU A 742 -19.79 11.71 -0.32
CA LEU A 742 -20.69 11.85 0.84
C LEU A 742 -20.01 11.52 2.17
N LEU A 743 -19.14 10.50 2.22
CA LEU A 743 -18.45 10.08 3.46
C LEU A 743 -17.01 10.63 3.58
N GLY A 744 -16.41 11.13 2.49
CA GLY A 744 -15.11 11.80 2.52
C GLY A 744 -13.91 10.87 2.56
N TYR A 745 -14.04 9.63 2.07
CA TYR A 745 -12.88 8.73 1.87
C TYR A 745 -12.09 9.12 0.62
N ASP A 746 -10.81 8.76 0.57
CA ASP A 746 -9.89 9.08 -0.55
C ASP A 746 -10.29 8.42 -1.88
N GLY A 747 -11.16 7.41 -1.83
CA GLY A 747 -11.69 6.70 -2.99
C GLY A 747 -12.26 5.33 -2.64
N ILE A 748 -12.46 4.52 -3.66
CA ILE A 748 -12.86 3.11 -3.50
C ILE A 748 -11.61 2.25 -3.26
N SER A 749 -11.61 1.39 -2.24
CA SER A 749 -10.46 0.55 -1.93
C SER A 749 -10.07 -0.30 -3.14
N TRP A 750 -8.77 -0.42 -3.42
CA TRP A 750 -8.22 -1.06 -4.63
C TRP A 750 -8.78 -2.47 -4.94
N ALA A 751 -9.13 -3.26 -3.91
CA ALA A 751 -9.67 -4.62 -4.07
C ALA A 751 -11.15 -4.65 -4.48
N VAL A 752 -11.88 -3.58 -4.20
CA VAL A 752 -13.34 -3.49 -4.33
C VAL A 752 -13.82 -3.57 -5.79
N PRO A 753 -13.21 -2.88 -6.78
CA PRO A 753 -13.62 -3.01 -8.18
C PRO A 753 -13.56 -4.45 -8.66
N PHE A 754 -12.46 -5.16 -8.36
CA PHE A 754 -12.29 -6.57 -8.75
C PHE A 754 -13.37 -7.45 -8.14
N PHE A 755 -13.46 -7.48 -6.81
CA PHE A 755 -14.37 -8.40 -6.15
C PHE A 755 -15.84 -8.01 -6.39
N GLY A 756 -16.16 -6.71 -6.38
CA GLY A 756 -17.48 -6.20 -6.74
C GLY A 756 -17.89 -6.59 -8.17
N PHE A 757 -16.97 -6.50 -9.13
CA PHE A 757 -17.19 -6.95 -10.50
C PHE A 757 -17.49 -8.45 -10.54
N VAL A 758 -16.58 -9.27 -10.00
CA VAL A 758 -16.69 -10.72 -10.02
C VAL A 758 -18.01 -11.18 -9.40
N MET A 759 -18.38 -10.64 -8.24
CA MET A 759 -19.63 -10.97 -7.56
C MET A 759 -20.86 -10.55 -8.36
N LEU A 760 -20.89 -9.32 -8.87
CA LEU A 760 -22.05 -8.82 -9.60
C LEU A 760 -22.25 -9.57 -10.92
N ILE A 761 -21.17 -9.86 -11.66
CA ILE A 761 -21.25 -10.65 -12.90
C ILE A 761 -21.72 -12.08 -12.62
N ALA A 762 -21.12 -12.73 -11.62
CA ALA A 762 -21.47 -14.10 -11.26
C ALA A 762 -22.93 -14.25 -10.82
N LEU A 763 -23.41 -13.35 -9.94
CA LEU A 763 -24.77 -13.39 -9.42
C LEU A 763 -25.79 -12.87 -10.43
N GLY A 764 -25.43 -11.84 -11.20
CA GLY A 764 -26.33 -11.22 -12.17
C GLY A 764 -26.56 -12.07 -13.42
N VAL A 765 -25.58 -12.90 -13.83
CA VAL A 765 -25.77 -13.82 -14.95
C VAL A 765 -26.92 -14.79 -14.70
N ASP A 766 -27.06 -15.29 -13.48
CA ASP A 766 -28.06 -16.31 -13.14
C ASP A 766 -29.48 -15.87 -13.48
N TYR A 767 -29.87 -14.63 -13.15
CA TYR A 767 -31.22 -14.14 -13.43
C TYR A 767 -31.50 -13.99 -14.92
N SER A 768 -30.50 -13.57 -15.68
CA SER A 768 -30.60 -13.55 -17.14
C SER A 768 -30.73 -14.96 -17.70
N ILE A 769 -30.00 -15.93 -17.14
CA ILE A 769 -30.12 -17.34 -17.54
C ILE A 769 -31.54 -17.83 -17.29
N PHE A 770 -32.08 -17.61 -16.09
CA PHE A 770 -33.43 -18.04 -15.72
C PHE A 770 -34.52 -17.46 -16.63
N LEU A 771 -34.46 -16.15 -16.92
CA LEU A 771 -35.42 -15.50 -17.80
C LEU A 771 -35.31 -16.01 -19.24
N LEU A 772 -34.10 -16.10 -19.78
CA LEU A 772 -33.88 -16.46 -21.18
C LEU A 772 -34.02 -17.95 -21.46
N ASP A 773 -33.72 -18.82 -20.49
CA ASP A 773 -33.98 -20.27 -20.58
C ASP A 773 -35.49 -20.52 -20.62
N ARG A 774 -36.26 -19.81 -19.77
CA ARG A 774 -37.73 -19.85 -19.85
C ARG A 774 -38.26 -19.33 -21.17
N PHE A 775 -37.73 -18.19 -21.64
CA PHE A 775 -38.08 -17.64 -22.97
C PHE A 775 -37.83 -18.65 -24.09
N ARG A 776 -36.67 -19.30 -24.07
CA ARG A 776 -36.33 -20.36 -25.02
C ARG A 776 -37.35 -21.50 -24.98
N GLU A 777 -37.70 -21.98 -23.79
CA GLU A 777 -38.68 -23.05 -23.63
C GLU A 777 -40.05 -22.67 -24.23
N GLU A 778 -40.51 -21.43 -23.99
CA GLU A 778 -41.78 -20.93 -24.51
C GLU A 778 -41.74 -20.76 -26.05
N VAL A 779 -40.63 -20.31 -26.64
CA VAL A 779 -40.44 -20.27 -28.10
C VAL A 779 -40.38 -21.67 -28.70
N GLU A 780 -39.68 -22.61 -28.06
CA GLU A 780 -39.64 -24.02 -28.49
C GLU A 780 -41.03 -24.69 -28.42
N SER A 781 -41.91 -24.19 -27.55
CA SER A 781 -43.31 -24.64 -27.45
C SER A 781 -44.23 -24.10 -28.56
N GLY A 782 -43.75 -23.15 -29.36
CA GLY A 782 -44.45 -22.62 -30.54
C GLY A 782 -44.96 -21.18 -30.42
N LEU A 783 -44.72 -20.50 -29.30
CA LEU A 783 -45.11 -19.09 -29.12
C LEU A 783 -44.25 -18.14 -29.95
N SER A 784 -44.82 -16.99 -30.37
CA SER A 784 -44.05 -15.91 -31.00
C SER A 784 -43.07 -15.28 -30.01
N VAL A 785 -41.99 -14.63 -30.49
CA VAL A 785 -40.96 -14.03 -29.61
C VAL A 785 -41.57 -13.06 -28.59
N ARG A 786 -42.52 -12.22 -29.01
CA ARG A 786 -43.18 -11.25 -28.12
C ARG A 786 -44.07 -11.92 -27.08
N GLU A 787 -44.82 -12.93 -27.47
CA GLU A 787 -45.70 -13.67 -26.56
C GLU A 787 -44.90 -14.52 -25.57
N ALA A 788 -43.89 -15.26 -26.08
CA ALA A 788 -42.98 -16.04 -25.27
C ALA A 788 -42.27 -15.18 -24.22
N MET A 789 -41.82 -13.99 -24.59
CA MET A 789 -41.18 -13.05 -23.65
C MET A 789 -42.15 -12.55 -22.58
N ARG A 790 -43.40 -12.20 -22.94
CA ARG A 790 -44.43 -11.81 -21.95
C ARG A 790 -44.75 -12.93 -20.96
N VAL A 791 -44.93 -14.16 -21.46
CA VAL A 791 -45.21 -15.32 -20.61
C VAL A 791 -44.04 -15.63 -19.69
N SER A 792 -42.82 -15.55 -20.21
CA SER A 792 -41.60 -15.79 -19.43
C SER A 792 -41.42 -14.73 -18.34
N MET A 793 -41.64 -13.47 -18.67
CA MET A 793 -41.61 -12.36 -17.71
C MET A 793 -42.64 -12.55 -16.59
N ALA A 794 -43.88 -12.91 -16.93
CA ALA A 794 -44.93 -13.14 -15.92
C ALA A 794 -44.57 -14.28 -14.95
N LYS A 795 -44.04 -15.41 -15.48
CA LYS A 795 -43.67 -16.58 -14.66
C LYS A 795 -42.41 -16.34 -13.82
N MET A 796 -41.41 -15.65 -14.37
CA MET A 796 -40.10 -15.48 -13.71
C MET A 796 -40.02 -14.23 -12.84
N GLY A 797 -40.87 -13.23 -13.04
CA GLY A 797 -40.75 -11.92 -12.37
C GLY A 797 -40.79 -11.98 -10.85
N THR A 798 -41.77 -12.66 -10.27
CA THR A 798 -41.90 -12.77 -8.80
C THR A 798 -40.73 -13.56 -8.20
N VAL A 799 -40.22 -14.55 -8.92
CA VAL A 799 -39.07 -15.36 -8.51
C VAL A 799 -37.81 -14.49 -8.49
N ILE A 800 -37.54 -13.76 -9.58
CA ILE A 800 -36.35 -12.91 -9.71
C ILE A 800 -36.36 -11.78 -8.66
N ILE A 801 -37.51 -11.12 -8.42
CA ILE A 801 -37.60 -10.05 -7.40
C ILE A 801 -37.30 -10.61 -6.01
N THR A 802 -37.88 -11.76 -5.68
CA THR A 802 -37.68 -12.38 -4.36
C THR A 802 -36.21 -12.77 -4.17
N ALA A 803 -35.59 -13.36 -5.19
CA ALA A 803 -34.18 -13.72 -5.20
C ALA A 803 -33.27 -12.49 -5.07
N ALA A 804 -33.54 -11.42 -5.83
CA ALA A 804 -32.79 -10.17 -5.75
C ALA A 804 -32.84 -9.54 -4.36
N ILE A 805 -34.00 -9.55 -3.69
CA ILE A 805 -34.14 -9.06 -2.32
C ILE A 805 -33.36 -9.95 -1.33
N ILE A 806 -33.38 -11.27 -1.52
CA ILE A 806 -32.63 -12.20 -0.67
C ILE A 806 -31.13 -12.00 -0.80
N LEU A 807 -30.63 -11.97 -2.03
CA LEU A 807 -29.22 -11.74 -2.27
C LEU A 807 -28.79 -10.34 -1.80
N ALA A 808 -29.58 -9.29 -2.04
CA ALA A 808 -29.33 -7.96 -1.49
C ALA A 808 -29.31 -7.98 0.06
N GLY A 809 -30.19 -8.75 0.70
CA GLY A 809 -30.17 -8.94 2.15
C GLY A 809 -28.90 -9.65 2.65
N THR A 810 -28.48 -10.71 1.96
CA THR A 810 -27.25 -11.46 2.27
C THR A 810 -26.01 -10.58 2.18
N PHE A 811 -25.84 -9.81 1.11
CA PHE A 811 -24.71 -8.88 1.00
C PHE A 811 -24.85 -7.68 1.94
N GLY A 812 -26.07 -7.19 2.15
CA GLY A 812 -26.34 -6.12 3.13
C GLY A 812 -25.97 -6.50 4.56
N ALA A 813 -25.97 -7.79 4.92
CA ALA A 813 -25.50 -8.28 6.21
C ALA A 813 -23.99 -8.08 6.45
N MET A 814 -23.21 -7.73 5.41
CA MET A 814 -21.78 -7.41 5.50
C MET A 814 -21.52 -5.93 5.85
N MET A 815 -22.51 -5.04 5.72
CA MET A 815 -22.38 -3.63 6.08
C MET A 815 -21.93 -3.39 7.54
N PRO A 816 -22.38 -4.13 8.57
CA PRO A 816 -21.91 -3.96 9.95
C PRO A 816 -20.59 -4.69 10.26
N SER A 817 -19.79 -5.07 9.24
CA SER A 817 -18.53 -5.78 9.44
C SER A 817 -17.45 -4.94 10.12
N GLY A 818 -17.45 -3.61 9.93
CA GLY A 818 -16.41 -2.72 10.46
C GLY A 818 -15.13 -2.68 9.62
N VAL A 819 -15.16 -3.23 8.40
CA VAL A 819 -14.09 -3.18 7.42
C VAL A 819 -14.59 -2.42 6.19
N LEU A 820 -13.87 -1.38 5.77
CA LEU A 820 -14.33 -0.48 4.71
C LEU A 820 -14.51 -1.20 3.37
N SER A 821 -13.51 -1.95 2.91
CA SER A 821 -13.56 -2.70 1.65
C SER A 821 -14.78 -3.64 1.58
N LEU A 822 -15.13 -4.32 2.67
CA LEU A 822 -16.30 -5.20 2.74
C LEU A 822 -17.61 -4.42 2.62
N MET A 823 -17.68 -3.25 3.26
CA MET A 823 -18.85 -2.37 3.16
C MET A 823 -19.02 -1.83 1.74
N GLN A 824 -17.92 -1.44 1.08
CA GLN A 824 -17.93 -0.94 -0.29
C GLN A 824 -18.33 -2.04 -1.29
N ILE A 825 -17.72 -3.24 -1.18
CA ILE A 825 -18.10 -4.43 -1.95
C ILE A 825 -19.59 -4.73 -1.78
N ALA A 826 -20.06 -4.79 -0.54
CA ALA A 826 -21.46 -5.07 -0.23
C ALA A 826 -22.38 -4.03 -0.87
N SER A 827 -22.00 -2.75 -0.81
CA SER A 827 -22.76 -1.66 -1.42
C SER A 827 -22.85 -1.81 -2.94
N ILE A 828 -21.74 -2.08 -3.63
CA ILE A 828 -21.72 -2.32 -5.08
C ILE A 828 -22.59 -3.53 -5.44
N VAL A 829 -22.45 -4.64 -4.72
CA VAL A 829 -23.24 -5.84 -5.03
C VAL A 829 -24.72 -5.61 -4.76
N VAL A 830 -25.10 -4.99 -3.64
CA VAL A 830 -26.50 -4.69 -3.29
C VAL A 830 -27.13 -3.73 -4.30
N ILE A 831 -26.49 -2.60 -4.57
CA ILE A 831 -26.97 -1.60 -5.53
C ILE A 831 -27.08 -2.23 -6.91
N GLY A 832 -26.04 -2.95 -7.34
CA GLY A 832 -26.00 -3.62 -8.63
C GLY A 832 -27.08 -4.69 -8.79
N LEU A 833 -27.28 -5.55 -7.80
CA LEU A 833 -28.31 -6.59 -7.85
C LEU A 833 -29.73 -6.03 -7.86
N LEU A 834 -30.00 -4.97 -7.08
CA LEU A 834 -31.29 -4.29 -7.08
C LEU A 834 -31.52 -3.54 -8.40
N LEU A 835 -30.52 -2.81 -8.90
CA LEU A 835 -30.57 -2.13 -10.20
C LEU A 835 -30.81 -3.13 -11.32
N TYR A 836 -30.09 -4.24 -11.31
CA TYR A 836 -30.21 -5.27 -12.33
C TYR A 836 -31.57 -5.98 -12.25
N GLY A 837 -31.92 -6.52 -11.09
CA GLY A 837 -33.13 -7.30 -10.90
C GLY A 837 -34.40 -6.49 -11.09
N LEU A 838 -34.43 -5.22 -10.68
CA LEU A 838 -35.64 -4.39 -10.68
C LEU A 838 -35.77 -3.47 -11.90
N ILE A 839 -34.67 -3.13 -12.57
CA ILE A 839 -34.67 -2.13 -13.65
C ILE A 839 -34.07 -2.71 -14.93
N VAL A 840 -32.79 -3.09 -14.93
CA VAL A 840 -32.08 -3.46 -16.17
C VAL A 840 -32.63 -4.75 -16.77
N LEU A 841 -32.76 -5.82 -15.98
CA LEU A 841 -33.27 -7.10 -16.44
C LEU A 841 -34.70 -7.01 -17.01
N PRO A 842 -35.71 -6.41 -16.34
CA PRO A 842 -37.07 -6.36 -16.87
C PRO A 842 -37.26 -5.43 -18.08
N LEU A 843 -36.42 -4.40 -18.21
CA LEU A 843 -36.58 -3.36 -19.23
C LEU A 843 -35.65 -3.55 -20.42
N LEU A 844 -34.37 -3.84 -20.18
CA LEU A 844 -33.34 -3.91 -21.23
C LEU A 844 -33.34 -5.27 -21.95
N ILE A 845 -33.31 -6.37 -21.20
CA ILE A 845 -33.19 -7.73 -21.77
C ILE A 845 -34.37 -8.08 -22.70
N PRO A 846 -35.65 -7.91 -22.29
CA PRO A 846 -36.78 -8.13 -23.19
C PRO A 846 -36.81 -7.17 -24.37
N ALA A 847 -36.43 -5.91 -24.18
CA ALA A 847 -36.46 -4.91 -25.25
C ALA A 847 -35.45 -5.25 -26.36
N ILE A 848 -34.23 -5.65 -25.99
CA ILE A 848 -33.22 -6.11 -26.95
C ILE A 848 -33.67 -7.42 -27.62
N THR A 849 -34.16 -8.39 -26.83
CA THR A 849 -34.62 -9.68 -27.35
C THR A 849 -35.75 -9.52 -28.38
N VAL A 850 -36.72 -8.66 -28.11
CA VAL A 850 -37.84 -8.38 -29.03
C VAL A 850 -37.38 -7.56 -30.24
N SER A 851 -36.39 -6.69 -30.10
CA SER A 851 -35.86 -5.87 -31.21
C SER A 851 -35.08 -6.71 -32.22
N PHE A 852 -34.30 -7.69 -31.74
CA PHE A 852 -33.56 -8.62 -32.59
C PHE A 852 -34.43 -9.76 -33.14
N ASP A 853 -35.60 -10.04 -32.54
CA ASP A 853 -36.56 -11.07 -32.94
C ASP A 853 -35.88 -12.43 -33.24
N ARG A 854 -35.93 -12.93 -34.48
CA ARG A 854 -35.26 -14.20 -34.86
C ARG A 854 -33.73 -14.10 -34.87
N GLY A 855 -33.17 -12.90 -34.98
CA GLY A 855 -31.72 -12.66 -34.97
C GLY A 855 -31.05 -13.02 -33.65
N VAL A 856 -31.82 -13.09 -32.55
CA VAL A 856 -31.33 -13.49 -31.22
C VAL A 856 -30.72 -14.90 -31.22
N TRP A 857 -31.05 -15.76 -32.19
CA TRP A 857 -30.55 -17.14 -32.27
C TRP A 857 -29.32 -17.31 -33.17
N TRP A 858 -28.77 -16.22 -33.71
CA TRP A 858 -27.61 -16.28 -34.58
C TRP A 858 -26.36 -16.77 -33.81
N PRO A 859 -25.52 -17.64 -34.39
CA PRO A 859 -25.59 -18.23 -35.74
C PRO A 859 -26.33 -19.58 -35.84
N PHE A 860 -26.76 -20.19 -34.73
CA PHE A 860 -27.16 -21.60 -34.69
C PHE A 860 -28.64 -21.87 -34.98
N GLY A 861 -29.51 -20.86 -34.86
CA GLY A 861 -30.95 -20.96 -35.12
C GLY A 861 -31.76 -21.71 -34.05
N ILE A 862 -33.10 -21.68 -34.17
CA ILE A 862 -34.04 -22.32 -33.23
C ILE A 862 -34.17 -23.81 -33.54
N LYS A 863 -33.96 -24.69 -32.54
CA LYS A 863 -34.39 -26.08 -32.61
C LYS A 863 -35.90 -26.16 -32.34
N LYS A 864 -36.71 -26.44 -33.37
CA LYS A 864 -38.11 -26.83 -33.15
C LYS A 864 -38.15 -28.23 -32.56
N LYS A 865 -38.83 -28.42 -31.42
CA LYS A 865 -39.22 -29.78 -30.99
C LYS A 865 -40.14 -30.36 -32.06
N LYS A 866 -39.77 -31.53 -32.58
CA LYS A 866 -40.63 -32.34 -33.47
C LYS A 866 -41.77 -32.94 -32.68
#